data_AF-A0A024FX08-F1
#
_entry.id   AF-A0A024FX08-F1
#
_cell.length_a   1.000
_cell.length_b   1.000
_cell.length_c   1.000
_cell.angle_alpha   90.00
_cell.angle_beta   90.00
_cell.angle_gamma   90.00
#
_symmetry.space_group_name_H-M   'P 1'
#
loop_
_entity.id
_entity.type
_entity.pdbx_description
1 polymer ?
#
loop_
_entity_poly.entity_id
_entity_poly.type
_entity_poly.pdbx_seq_one_letter_code
_entity_poly.pdbx_strand_id
1 'polypeptide(L)'
;MVPIVAIGNAMSAHNIRHIKLAREECPETADFALQSKVAEEENVKRRKTQPVNEFYKIAICKHWEKLGSCPFGDECHFAHGEQELRPFPRQNERADPIGFQKAGAPDSFPVNEAIHPIPLQEPQPRLPDADRNCAYFILHSFSYHNIAHSVHYQQWSLSSSSQQQLRELADSYEVVFMFITVTSSRHFQGVIRLTRDVIQRLPTRGEDLSSGIVPYQTDTRSSWDGVFPIEWLRICECPWECFENVASKYLFVSNAPKFVQLEIDQGRTCLRILFSQPQIQLHYKSVEDEQALNGGAFELAVRRREAAASVYNNPNTLSTFHWRVSIPGFVFACNNLTIDECFGRLLFGLGKDHEAIAKQHVVPGTPLFLLNMSDRHLLGVFEAVSPSIVNMVPNAFSHSPHQMSPFPVQTRFVVQMNAPPISTTEPMIKQLFGDRGVRIGPITLSVTQKLADIFAQRCGVVLPPPNVPPFRPSHVVEPSQTAFAGVNDTTESTSPPAYFERIVIGIDNDPEFCVTKRIIGPSGAHMKRIIAEAGGNAKIRLRGRGSGSKEPGAEEIANEPLAVLISSENERSFTIACEQARALVTSIRQDYHSFSAQRPPHDNPIASNGENRIDMSMTRPPLHPVMIAEQMRYGLPPGQEVLPHFEALNAPSIAFGQSGHVNSIDGSNISFIQTNGPPGTSKYSAVRPDSAMKVRGSYSSSATRFSSESPQKMMGFRTCLPIASMLLFVMLHCISLKIIASKGVRTAVLLENDRGVSTYSKFFDQLRERGHSLTFDFGNATKAFLLEKYDENLFDHLIIFSSDIKATRLTARHLMDFLDKGGNILLGANSQLSKGLRKFSLQCGVSFSSDAMVVLDHVARVETANNLYNSIILASDFTPSSHVVGPTPSTGKQIAFQGLGTAIDTSSILAFHVLHAPSTSYLCNPKGDACRKSVYGSAIGLVTAVQARNNARAIFSGSMELFSDEYFTSDFANEVFVSSISKWVFQEVGVLRMSNVHHQREDGSKPDRMLKNTARSDQPVTRYPDAEIARDSLVYRICDNLTYSLDIHEYRNGEWKPFMADDVQLEFVMLDPYVRRTMTHDKKGHYSITFQAPDQYGIFLFRVMYRRLGLSTLYSTTQVSVRPFKHDEYERFIPTAFPYYLSAFSMMAGVLLLTVFFLFHEEKK
;
A
#
# COMPACT_ATOMS: atom_id res chain seq x y z
N MET A 1 7.09 55.23 -48.63
CA MET A 1 8.27 55.83 -47.95
C MET A 1 8.10 55.60 -46.45
N VAL A 2 9.06 54.89 -45.82
CA VAL A 2 9.78 55.24 -44.56
C VAL A 2 9.22 56.40 -43.68
N PRO A 3 9.21 56.35 -42.31
CA PRO A 3 9.25 55.19 -41.37
C PRO A 3 8.71 55.42 -39.88
N ILE A 4 9.06 54.51 -38.93
CA ILE A 4 9.17 54.55 -37.41
C ILE A 4 8.01 55.07 -36.50
N VAL A 5 7.68 54.30 -35.43
CA VAL A 5 7.62 54.63 -33.95
C VAL A 5 6.82 53.53 -33.18
N ALA A 6 7.06 53.34 -31.87
CA ALA A 6 6.63 52.19 -31.04
C ALA A 6 5.80 52.58 -29.78
N ILE A 7 5.81 51.70 -28.75
CA ILE A 7 5.05 51.65 -27.46
C ILE A 7 3.88 50.64 -27.51
N GLY A 8 3.63 49.77 -26.52
CA GLY A 8 4.39 49.47 -25.28
C GLY A 8 3.47 49.07 -24.12
N ASN A 9 3.45 47.79 -23.72
CA ASN A 9 2.57 47.27 -22.67
C ASN A 9 3.02 47.67 -21.25
N ALA A 10 2.06 48.05 -20.40
CA ALA A 10 2.26 48.18 -18.96
C ALA A 10 0.98 47.81 -18.19
N MET A 11 1.10 46.83 -17.28
CA MET A 11 0.24 46.72 -16.10
C MET A 11 1.14 46.56 -14.88
N SER A 12 0.88 47.34 -13.84
CA SER A 12 1.67 47.40 -12.61
C SER A 12 0.79 47.20 -11.39
N ALA A 13 1.39 46.81 -10.27
CA ALA A 13 0.70 46.36 -9.08
C ALA A 13 -0.21 47.44 -8.45
N HIS A 14 -1.21 47.00 -7.70
CA HIS A 14 -1.91 47.81 -6.70
C HIS A 14 -1.50 47.39 -5.29
N ASN A 15 -0.58 48.15 -4.71
CA ASN A 15 -0.17 48.02 -3.31
C ASN A 15 -1.27 48.56 -2.40
N ILE A 16 -1.98 47.68 -1.67
CA ILE A 16 -2.86 48.10 -0.58
C ILE A 16 -1.97 48.49 0.61
N ARG A 17 -1.67 49.79 0.74
CA ARG A 17 -1.04 50.35 1.93
C ARG A 17 -2.07 50.43 3.06
N HIS A 18 -1.83 49.74 4.17
CA HIS A 18 -2.57 49.98 5.41
C HIS A 18 -2.24 51.38 5.95
N ILE A 19 -3.14 52.33 5.71
CA ILE A 19 -3.13 53.63 6.39
C ILE A 19 -3.80 53.43 7.76
N LYS A 20 -3.10 53.79 8.84
CA LYS A 20 -3.74 53.99 10.14
C LYS A 20 -4.40 55.37 10.14
N LEU A 21 -5.72 55.40 10.24
CA LEU A 21 -6.48 56.61 10.53
C LEU A 21 -6.14 57.15 11.93
N ALA A 22 -6.34 58.45 12.15
CA ALA A 22 -6.18 59.07 13.46
C ALA A 22 -7.25 58.57 14.44
N ARG A 23 -7.01 58.71 15.75
CA ARG A 23 -7.95 58.24 16.77
C ARG A 23 -9.29 58.99 16.75
N GLU A 24 -9.28 60.22 16.24
CA GLU A 24 -10.47 61.06 16.02
C GLU A 24 -11.29 60.69 14.77
N GLU A 25 -10.74 59.89 13.84
CA GLU A 25 -11.38 59.52 12.56
C GLU A 25 -12.08 58.14 12.59
N CYS A 26 -12.00 57.43 13.72
CA CYS A 26 -12.70 56.16 13.92
C CYS A 26 -14.11 56.41 14.50
N PRO A 27 -15.18 55.85 13.91
CA PRO A 27 -16.53 56.02 14.44
C PRO A 27 -16.69 55.34 15.80
N GLU A 28 -17.33 56.03 16.76
CA GLU A 28 -17.45 55.59 18.16
C GLU A 28 -18.35 54.36 18.35
N THR A 29 -19.19 54.02 17.37
CA THR A 29 -20.01 52.80 17.35
C THR A 29 -19.93 52.10 15.99
N ALA A 30 -19.87 50.76 16.03
CA ALA A 30 -19.80 49.94 14.83
C ALA A 30 -21.22 49.65 14.29
N ASP A 31 -21.63 50.36 13.23
CA ASP A 31 -22.88 50.06 12.53
C ASP A 31 -22.72 48.84 11.62
N PHE A 32 -23.09 47.67 12.16
CA PHE A 32 -23.08 46.38 11.45
C PHE A 32 -24.04 46.34 10.25
N ALA A 33 -25.07 47.20 10.19
CA ALA A 33 -25.99 47.26 9.05
C ALA A 33 -25.31 47.84 7.80
N LEU A 34 -24.34 48.75 7.98
CA LEU A 34 -23.56 49.32 6.88
C LEU A 34 -22.57 48.29 6.31
N GLN A 35 -21.88 47.54 7.18
CA GLN A 35 -20.98 46.47 6.76
C GLN A 35 -21.70 45.37 5.97
N SER A 36 -22.93 45.01 6.40
CA SER A 36 -23.78 44.06 5.67
C SER A 36 -24.04 44.52 4.23
N LYS A 37 -24.51 45.75 4.03
CA LYS A 37 -24.80 46.29 2.69
C LYS A 37 -23.57 46.38 1.80
N VAL A 38 -22.41 46.78 2.34
CA VAL A 38 -21.15 46.82 1.58
C VAL A 38 -20.71 45.41 1.16
N ALA A 39 -20.84 44.41 2.03
CA ALA A 39 -20.56 43.01 1.70
C ALA A 39 -21.54 42.44 0.66
N GLU A 40 -22.80 42.89 0.66
CA GLU A 40 -23.82 42.48 -0.30
C GLU A 40 -23.57 43.11 -1.69
N GLU A 41 -23.20 44.39 -1.76
CA GLU A 41 -22.73 45.02 -3.00
C GLU A 41 -21.44 44.42 -3.55
N GLU A 42 -20.47 44.10 -2.69
CA GLU A 42 -19.26 43.35 -3.04
C GLU A 42 -19.63 42.00 -3.68
N ASN A 43 -20.56 41.24 -3.08
CA ASN A 43 -21.01 39.97 -3.64
C ASN A 43 -21.77 40.13 -4.97
N VAL A 44 -22.58 41.18 -5.14
CA VAL A 44 -23.22 41.49 -6.42
C VAL A 44 -22.19 41.86 -7.50
N LYS A 45 -21.12 42.58 -7.14
CA LYS A 45 -19.99 42.87 -8.05
C LYS A 45 -19.23 41.60 -8.41
N ARG A 46 -18.88 40.75 -7.43
CA ARG A 46 -18.20 39.44 -7.64
C ARG A 46 -19.04 38.46 -8.47
N ARG A 47 -20.37 38.46 -8.34
CA ARG A 47 -21.28 37.64 -9.18
C ARG A 47 -21.33 38.11 -10.64
N LYS A 48 -20.99 39.38 -10.94
CA LYS A 48 -20.97 39.93 -12.31
C LYS A 48 -19.63 39.75 -13.05
N THR A 49 -18.60 39.21 -12.40
CA THR A 49 -17.25 39.06 -12.98
C THR A 49 -16.72 37.63 -13.02
N GLN A 50 -17.55 36.62 -12.74
CA GLN A 50 -17.21 35.23 -13.07
C GLN A 50 -17.26 34.99 -14.60
N PRO A 51 -16.33 34.22 -15.18
CA PRO A 51 -16.43 33.82 -16.58
C PRO A 51 -17.68 32.94 -16.78
N VAL A 52 -18.44 33.21 -17.84
CA VAL A 52 -19.69 32.50 -18.14
C VAL A 52 -19.37 31.04 -18.48
N ASN A 53 -20.03 30.11 -17.79
CA ASN A 53 -19.91 28.68 -18.08
C ASN A 53 -20.35 28.39 -19.53
N GLU A 54 -19.43 27.92 -20.36
CA GLU A 54 -19.60 27.69 -21.80
C GLU A 54 -20.71 26.68 -22.14
N PHE A 55 -21.11 25.85 -21.18
CA PHE A 55 -22.14 24.82 -21.31
C PHE A 55 -23.52 25.24 -20.73
N TYR A 56 -23.73 26.52 -20.42
CA TYR A 56 -25.01 27.02 -19.89
C TYR A 56 -26.07 27.19 -20.99
N LYS A 57 -27.24 26.56 -20.83
CA LYS A 57 -28.40 26.56 -21.74
C LYS A 57 -28.12 26.14 -23.20
N ILE A 58 -27.15 25.25 -23.42
CA ILE A 58 -26.84 24.68 -24.76
C ILE A 58 -27.73 23.49 -25.19
N ALA A 59 -28.71 23.09 -24.36
CA ALA A 59 -29.67 22.03 -24.66
C ALA A 59 -31.02 22.31 -23.99
N ILE A 60 -32.13 21.87 -24.61
CA ILE A 60 -33.50 22.10 -24.10
C ILE A 60 -33.77 21.27 -22.84
N CYS A 61 -34.48 21.87 -21.89
CA CYS A 61 -34.90 21.23 -20.64
C CYS A 61 -36.02 20.21 -20.87
N LYS A 62 -35.72 18.92 -20.67
CA LYS A 62 -36.68 17.81 -20.85
C LYS A 62 -37.89 17.84 -19.90
N HIS A 63 -37.82 18.59 -18.79
CA HIS A 63 -38.98 18.81 -17.92
C HIS A 63 -39.91 19.86 -18.53
N TRP A 64 -39.36 21.01 -18.96
CA TRP A 64 -40.10 22.04 -19.67
C TRP A 64 -40.77 21.50 -20.95
N GLU A 65 -40.01 20.78 -21.77
CA GLU A 65 -40.47 20.13 -23.01
C GLU A 65 -41.66 19.18 -22.80
N LYS A 66 -41.72 18.48 -21.67
CA LYS A 66 -42.76 17.46 -21.40
C LYS A 66 -43.93 17.92 -20.53
N LEU A 67 -43.73 18.97 -19.72
CA LEU A 67 -44.68 19.40 -18.68
C LEU A 67 -45.09 20.88 -18.81
N GLY A 68 -44.56 21.60 -19.81
CA GLY A 68 -44.78 23.05 -19.97
C GLY A 68 -44.28 23.91 -18.81
N SER A 69 -43.52 23.30 -17.89
CA SER A 69 -43.11 23.86 -16.60
C SER A 69 -41.88 23.11 -16.10
N CYS A 70 -41.03 23.79 -15.32
CA CYS A 70 -39.77 23.24 -14.81
C CYS A 70 -39.64 23.53 -13.32
N PRO A 71 -39.36 22.52 -12.47
CA PRO A 71 -39.24 22.71 -11.02
C PRO A 71 -38.02 23.55 -10.59
N PHE A 72 -37.11 23.86 -11.52
CA PHE A 72 -35.91 24.68 -11.28
C PHE A 72 -36.08 26.16 -11.69
N GLY A 73 -37.23 26.54 -12.28
CA GLY A 73 -37.47 27.92 -12.71
C GLY A 73 -36.38 28.49 -13.62
N ASP A 74 -36.17 29.80 -13.55
CA ASP A 74 -35.25 30.52 -14.43
C ASP A 74 -33.76 30.20 -14.17
N GLU A 75 -33.44 29.63 -13.00
CA GLU A 75 -32.10 29.15 -12.64
C GLU A 75 -31.71 27.82 -13.34
N CYS A 76 -32.60 27.21 -14.13
CA CYS A 76 -32.29 25.97 -14.83
C CYS A 76 -31.08 26.13 -15.77
N HIS A 77 -30.11 25.21 -15.71
CA HIS A 77 -28.97 25.16 -16.63
C HIS A 77 -29.34 24.74 -18.08
N PHE A 78 -30.59 24.33 -18.33
CA PHE A 78 -31.10 23.92 -19.63
C PHE A 78 -32.14 24.92 -20.16
N ALA A 79 -32.20 25.08 -21.48
CA ALA A 79 -33.04 26.07 -22.14
C ALA A 79 -34.54 25.74 -22.05
N HIS A 80 -35.36 26.71 -21.66
CA HIS A 80 -36.83 26.60 -21.62
C HIS A 80 -37.47 26.95 -22.97
N GLY A 81 -36.93 26.34 -24.04
CA GLY A 81 -37.31 26.56 -25.43
C GLY A 81 -36.19 27.16 -26.28
N GLU A 82 -36.42 27.26 -27.59
CA GLU A 82 -35.41 27.69 -28.58
C GLU A 82 -34.87 29.11 -28.32
N GLN A 83 -35.68 30.00 -27.74
CA GLN A 83 -35.31 31.37 -27.41
C GLN A 83 -34.18 31.47 -26.37
N GLU A 84 -34.02 30.45 -25.53
CA GLU A 84 -32.92 30.36 -24.55
C GLU A 84 -31.76 29.48 -25.02
N LEU A 85 -31.92 28.76 -26.14
CA LEU A 85 -31.01 27.71 -26.57
C LEU A 85 -29.75 28.30 -27.20
N ARG A 86 -28.61 28.12 -26.53
CA ARG A 86 -27.31 28.61 -27.01
C ARG A 86 -26.65 27.61 -27.97
N PRO A 87 -26.02 28.06 -29.07
CA PRO A 87 -25.28 27.18 -29.96
C PRO A 87 -24.04 26.61 -29.27
N PHE A 88 -23.69 25.36 -29.60
CA PHE A 88 -22.49 24.69 -29.08
C PHE A 88 -21.21 25.36 -29.61
N PRO A 89 -20.15 25.55 -28.80
CA PRO A 89 -18.89 26.12 -29.27
C PRO A 89 -18.27 25.30 -30.41
N ARG A 90 -18.09 25.91 -31.59
CA ARG A 90 -17.40 25.27 -32.71
C ARG A 90 -15.88 25.27 -32.47
N GLN A 91 -15.24 24.12 -32.63
CA GLN A 91 -13.79 24.06 -32.80
C GLN A 91 -13.43 24.64 -34.18
N ASN A 92 -12.30 25.39 -34.25
CA ASN A 92 -11.90 26.09 -35.47
C ASN A 92 -11.71 25.13 -36.66
N GLU A 93 -12.25 25.55 -37.79
CA GLU A 93 -12.33 24.79 -39.04
C GLU A 93 -10.95 24.71 -39.75
N ARG A 94 -10.70 23.60 -40.47
CA ARG A 94 -9.69 23.52 -41.53
C ARG A 94 -10.38 23.12 -42.84
N ALA A 95 -10.65 24.13 -43.66
CA ALA A 95 -10.92 24.06 -45.11
C ALA A 95 -11.80 22.91 -45.63
N ASP A 96 -13.11 23.22 -45.77
CA ASP A 96 -14.11 22.79 -46.78
C ASP A 96 -13.95 21.45 -47.54
N PRO A 97 -14.99 20.59 -47.52
CA PRO A 97 -15.03 19.32 -48.27
C PRO A 97 -16.02 19.31 -49.47
N ILE A 98 -15.80 18.32 -50.36
CA ILE A 98 -16.77 17.70 -51.30
C ILE A 98 -17.27 18.52 -52.50
N GLY A 99 -17.02 17.97 -53.70
CA GLY A 99 -17.98 17.99 -54.81
C GLY A 99 -18.74 16.66 -54.87
N PHE A 100 -20.07 16.69 -54.99
CA PHE A 100 -20.95 15.50 -54.97
C PHE A 100 -21.18 14.89 -56.36
N GLN A 101 -21.41 13.57 -56.43
CA GLN A 101 -22.51 13.02 -57.23
C GLN A 101 -23.00 11.61 -56.82
N LYS A 102 -24.19 11.26 -57.31
CA LYS A 102 -24.99 10.03 -57.12
C LYS A 102 -25.00 9.23 -58.45
N ALA A 103 -25.42 7.97 -58.58
CA ALA A 103 -25.77 6.87 -57.67
C ALA A 103 -25.86 5.55 -58.49
N GLY A 104 -25.97 4.37 -57.85
CA GLY A 104 -26.27 3.11 -58.55
C GLY A 104 -26.26 1.87 -57.64
N ALA A 105 -27.26 1.00 -57.80
CA ALA A 105 -27.47 -0.32 -57.17
C ALA A 105 -28.25 -1.20 -58.18
N PRO A 106 -28.41 -2.54 -58.06
CA PRO A 106 -28.25 -3.42 -56.88
C PRO A 106 -27.23 -4.58 -57.17
N ASP A 107 -27.14 -5.74 -56.50
CA ASP A 107 -28.03 -6.43 -55.53
C ASP A 107 -27.28 -7.46 -54.63
N SER A 108 -28.02 -8.13 -53.74
CA SER A 108 -27.72 -9.29 -52.89
C SER A 108 -27.03 -9.07 -51.53
N PHE A 109 -27.59 -9.74 -50.50
CA PHE A 109 -27.10 -9.86 -49.12
C PHE A 109 -26.73 -11.33 -48.83
N PRO A 110 -25.92 -11.63 -47.79
CA PRO A 110 -26.57 -12.09 -46.55
C PRO A 110 -25.89 -11.67 -45.22
N VAL A 111 -26.75 -11.38 -44.23
CA VAL A 111 -26.62 -11.62 -42.76
C VAL A 111 -25.33 -11.15 -42.03
N ASN A 112 -25.51 -10.20 -41.10
CA ASN A 112 -24.47 -9.72 -40.18
C ASN A 112 -24.13 -10.71 -39.04
N GLU A 113 -22.86 -10.72 -38.63
CA GLU A 113 -22.42 -11.17 -37.30
C GLU A 113 -22.76 -10.12 -36.22
N ALA A 114 -22.92 -10.56 -34.96
CA ALA A 114 -23.18 -9.67 -33.83
C ALA A 114 -21.88 -9.11 -33.25
N ILE A 115 -21.45 -7.93 -33.71
CA ILE A 115 -20.28 -7.23 -33.16
C ILE A 115 -20.63 -6.65 -31.78
N HIS A 116 -20.06 -7.21 -30.72
CA HIS A 116 -19.97 -6.60 -29.40
C HIS A 116 -18.56 -6.04 -29.13
N PRO A 117 -18.42 -5.07 -28.22
CA PRO A 117 -17.52 -3.94 -28.46
C PRO A 117 -16.03 -4.25 -28.23
N ILE A 118 -15.21 -3.70 -29.12
CA ILE A 118 -13.78 -3.49 -28.90
C ILE A 118 -13.62 -2.68 -27.59
N PRO A 119 -12.80 -3.13 -26.62
CA PRO A 119 -12.49 -2.32 -25.44
C PRO A 119 -11.86 -0.99 -25.87
N LEU A 120 -12.34 0.12 -25.31
CA LEU A 120 -11.73 1.43 -25.52
C LEU A 120 -10.31 1.43 -24.93
N GLN A 121 -9.34 1.12 -25.79
CA GLN A 121 -7.93 1.35 -25.51
C GLN A 121 -7.74 2.86 -25.40
N GLU A 122 -7.42 3.34 -24.19
CA GLU A 122 -7.14 4.77 -23.97
C GLU A 122 -6.04 5.23 -24.94
N PRO A 123 -6.21 6.37 -25.63
CA PRO A 123 -5.24 6.84 -26.60
C PRO A 123 -3.94 7.16 -25.85
N GLN A 124 -2.85 6.46 -26.21
CA GLN A 124 -1.56 6.69 -25.58
C GLN A 124 -1.15 8.17 -25.73
N PRO A 125 -0.65 8.83 -24.67
CA PRO A 125 -0.32 10.25 -24.73
C PRO A 125 0.77 10.47 -25.78
N ARG A 126 0.44 11.24 -26.83
CA ARG A 126 1.36 11.60 -27.91
C ARG A 126 2.52 12.41 -27.33
N LEU A 127 3.72 11.85 -27.41
CA LEU A 127 4.91 12.41 -26.76
C LEU A 127 5.32 13.76 -27.40
N PRO A 128 5.94 14.69 -26.64
CA PRO A 128 6.43 15.97 -27.15
C PRO A 128 7.37 15.92 -28.35
N ASP A 129 8.04 14.79 -28.61
CA ASP A 129 8.95 14.57 -29.74
C ASP A 129 8.29 13.96 -30.99
N ALA A 130 7.00 13.60 -30.90
CA ALA A 130 6.29 12.98 -32.00
C ALA A 130 6.31 13.88 -33.25
N ASP A 131 6.64 13.28 -34.39
CA ASP A 131 6.59 13.89 -35.72
C ASP A 131 7.54 15.10 -35.93
N ARG A 132 8.64 15.19 -35.17
CA ARG A 132 9.65 16.26 -35.27
C ARG A 132 11.08 15.73 -35.37
N ASN A 133 11.97 16.54 -35.95
CA ASN A 133 13.40 16.25 -36.01
C ASN A 133 14.12 16.81 -34.76
N CYS A 134 14.48 15.92 -33.82
CA CYS A 134 14.87 16.29 -32.46
C CYS A 134 16.23 15.71 -32.05
N ALA A 135 17.04 16.53 -31.36
CA ALA A 135 18.24 16.06 -30.66
C ALA A 135 18.01 15.99 -29.14
N TYR A 136 18.80 15.17 -28.45
CA TYR A 136 18.64 14.85 -27.03
C TYR A 136 19.96 15.01 -26.29
N PHE A 137 19.93 15.64 -25.12
CA PHE A 137 21.11 15.89 -24.29
C PHE A 137 20.88 15.56 -22.82
N ILE A 138 21.93 15.11 -22.13
CA ILE A 138 22.03 15.16 -20.67
C ILE A 138 22.80 16.43 -20.29
N LEU A 139 22.26 17.19 -19.35
CA LEU A 139 22.94 18.32 -18.70
C LEU A 139 23.02 18.09 -17.19
N HIS A 140 24.24 18.19 -16.66
CA HIS A 140 24.52 18.08 -15.24
C HIS A 140 24.42 19.46 -14.56
N SER A 141 23.49 19.60 -13.61
CA SER A 141 23.43 20.76 -12.70
C SER A 141 24.35 20.54 -11.50
N PHE A 142 24.93 21.63 -10.98
CA PHE A 142 25.80 21.61 -9.80
C PHE A 142 25.02 21.46 -8.48
N SER A 143 23.79 21.96 -8.42
CA SER A 143 22.94 21.97 -7.22
C SER A 143 21.46 21.93 -7.58
N TYR A 144 20.60 21.68 -6.57
CA TYR A 144 19.17 21.90 -6.71
C TYR A 144 18.79 23.38 -6.80
N HIS A 145 19.56 24.27 -6.16
CA HIS A 145 19.31 25.70 -6.17
C HIS A 145 19.27 26.29 -7.60
N ASN A 146 20.20 25.87 -8.47
CA ASN A 146 20.23 26.27 -9.87
C ASN A 146 18.96 25.83 -10.62
N ILE A 147 18.45 24.62 -10.34
CA ILE A 147 17.24 24.09 -10.95
C ILE A 147 16.00 24.85 -10.47
N ALA A 148 15.88 25.12 -9.16
CA ALA A 148 14.74 25.84 -8.62
C ALA A 148 14.68 27.31 -9.09
N HIS A 149 15.83 27.97 -9.21
CA HIS A 149 15.94 29.28 -9.88
C HIS A 149 15.49 29.19 -11.34
N SER A 150 15.94 28.18 -12.08
CA SER A 150 15.54 28.00 -13.48
C SER A 150 14.04 27.75 -13.66
N VAL A 151 13.41 26.96 -12.79
CA VAL A 151 11.96 26.72 -12.78
C VAL A 151 11.19 28.02 -12.49
N HIS A 152 11.69 28.84 -11.56
CA HIS A 152 11.06 30.11 -11.19
C HIS A 152 11.18 31.19 -12.28
N TYR A 153 12.37 31.36 -12.86
CA TYR A 153 12.67 32.43 -13.84
C TYR A 153 12.55 32.00 -15.31
N GLN A 154 12.28 30.72 -15.60
CA GLN A 154 12.22 30.12 -16.95
C GLN A 154 13.47 30.41 -17.81
N GLN A 155 14.64 30.32 -17.18
CA GLN A 155 15.93 30.72 -17.73
C GLN A 155 17.04 29.73 -17.39
N TRP A 156 18.07 29.64 -18.23
CA TRP A 156 19.28 28.84 -18.00
C TRP A 156 20.51 29.51 -18.65
N SER A 157 21.73 29.14 -18.24
CA SER A 157 22.99 29.50 -18.93
C SER A 157 23.91 28.29 -19.12
N LEU A 158 24.69 28.32 -20.19
CA LEU A 158 25.58 27.23 -20.60
C LEU A 158 26.99 27.77 -20.86
N SER A 159 27.99 26.91 -20.66
CA SER A 159 29.37 27.25 -21.02
C SER A 159 29.48 27.59 -22.51
N SER A 160 30.39 28.53 -22.84
CA SER A 160 30.55 29.04 -24.20
C SER A 160 30.84 27.94 -25.24
N SER A 161 31.48 26.82 -24.83
CA SER A 161 31.69 25.64 -25.67
C SER A 161 30.41 24.83 -25.93
N SER A 162 29.58 24.59 -24.91
CA SER A 162 28.30 23.87 -25.06
C SER A 162 27.30 24.70 -25.88
N GLN A 163 27.33 26.03 -25.75
CA GLN A 163 26.57 26.93 -26.60
C GLN A 163 27.00 26.86 -28.07
N GLN A 164 28.30 26.70 -28.36
CA GLN A 164 28.79 26.51 -29.74
C GLN A 164 28.27 25.19 -30.32
N GLN A 165 28.40 24.08 -29.59
CA GLN A 165 27.90 22.77 -30.02
C GLN A 165 26.38 22.79 -30.29
N LEU A 166 25.59 23.51 -29.47
CA LEU A 166 24.16 23.71 -29.74
C LEU A 166 23.91 24.53 -31.01
N ARG A 167 24.66 25.61 -31.25
CA ARG A 167 24.52 26.44 -32.46
C ARG A 167 24.87 25.66 -33.75
N GLU A 168 25.90 24.81 -33.72
CA GLU A 168 26.25 23.92 -34.84
C GLU A 168 25.14 22.91 -35.16
N LEU A 169 24.39 22.45 -34.15
CA LEU A 169 23.27 21.53 -34.31
C LEU A 169 21.94 22.24 -34.64
N ALA A 170 21.83 23.55 -34.44
CA ALA A 170 20.61 24.33 -34.65
C ALA A 170 20.14 24.37 -36.11
N ASP A 171 21.03 24.07 -37.07
CA ASP A 171 20.69 23.97 -38.49
C ASP A 171 20.36 22.54 -38.93
N SER A 172 20.60 21.54 -38.07
CA SER A 172 20.30 20.13 -38.32
C SER A 172 19.06 19.61 -37.57
N TYR A 173 18.59 20.30 -36.53
CA TYR A 173 17.46 19.87 -35.68
C TYR A 173 16.52 21.05 -35.36
N GLU A 174 15.21 20.77 -35.28
CA GLU A 174 14.19 21.80 -35.03
C GLU A 174 13.99 22.09 -33.54
N VAL A 175 14.16 21.04 -32.73
CA VAL A 175 13.91 21.02 -31.28
C VAL A 175 15.04 20.25 -30.60
N VAL A 176 15.49 20.76 -29.46
CA VAL A 176 16.46 20.05 -28.59
C VAL A 176 15.83 19.81 -27.23
N PHE A 177 15.87 18.55 -26.78
CA PHE A 177 15.45 18.17 -25.43
C PHE A 177 16.66 18.02 -24.52
N MET A 178 16.57 18.56 -23.30
CA MET A 178 17.64 18.51 -22.31
C MET A 178 17.15 17.88 -21.01
N PHE A 179 17.68 16.70 -20.69
CA PHE A 179 17.43 15.97 -19.45
C PHE A 179 18.33 16.50 -18.36
N ILE A 180 17.75 16.97 -17.25
CA ILE A 180 18.49 17.61 -16.16
C ILE A 180 18.71 16.62 -15.02
N THR A 181 19.96 16.52 -14.55
CA THR A 181 20.33 15.75 -13.36
C THR A 181 21.33 16.51 -12.49
N VAL A 182 21.14 16.50 -11.17
CA VAL A 182 22.16 16.88 -10.19
C VAL A 182 22.97 15.62 -9.88
N THR A 183 24.27 15.59 -10.18
CA THR A 183 25.08 14.36 -10.08
C THR A 183 25.06 13.73 -8.68
N SER A 184 25.04 14.55 -7.63
CA SER A 184 24.94 14.10 -6.24
C SER A 184 23.55 13.60 -5.83
N SER A 185 22.50 13.85 -6.63
CA SER A 185 21.13 13.38 -6.35
C SER A 185 20.85 11.93 -6.74
N ARG A 186 21.63 11.37 -7.69
CA ARG A 186 21.33 10.10 -8.39
C ARG A 186 19.94 10.03 -9.04
N HIS A 187 19.33 11.18 -9.31
CA HIS A 187 18.02 11.31 -9.95
C HIS A 187 18.11 12.24 -11.16
N PHE A 188 17.23 12.06 -12.14
CA PHE A 188 16.88 13.09 -13.12
C PHE A 188 15.73 13.92 -12.55
N GLN A 189 15.86 15.24 -12.58
CA GLN A 189 14.89 16.22 -12.05
C GLN A 189 13.84 16.64 -13.09
N GLY A 190 14.03 16.31 -14.37
CA GLY A 190 13.06 16.62 -15.41
C GLY A 190 13.65 16.80 -16.81
N VAL A 191 12.86 17.39 -17.71
CA VAL A 191 13.24 17.66 -19.10
C VAL A 191 12.78 19.05 -19.56
N ILE A 192 13.71 19.75 -20.21
CA ILE A 192 13.54 21.07 -20.83
C ILE A 192 13.45 20.91 -22.36
N ARG A 193 12.70 21.80 -23.01
CA ARG A 193 12.68 22.01 -24.46
C ARG A 193 13.38 23.32 -24.84
N LEU A 194 14.24 23.26 -25.86
CA LEU A 194 14.74 24.41 -26.60
C LEU A 194 14.22 24.35 -28.04
N THR A 195 13.83 25.50 -28.60
CA THR A 195 13.47 25.65 -30.01
C THR A 195 14.63 26.28 -30.80
N ARG A 196 14.67 26.06 -32.12
CA ARG A 196 15.69 26.65 -33.01
C ARG A 196 15.87 28.16 -32.80
N ASP A 197 14.79 28.91 -32.62
CA ASP A 197 14.80 30.35 -32.32
C ASP A 197 15.62 30.73 -31.08
N VAL A 198 15.49 29.94 -30.00
CA VAL A 198 16.24 30.17 -28.76
C VAL A 198 17.71 29.84 -28.97
N ILE A 199 17.99 28.74 -29.68
CA ILE A 199 19.36 28.27 -29.91
C ILE A 199 20.15 29.24 -30.81
N GLN A 200 19.52 29.78 -31.86
CA GLN A 200 20.12 30.81 -32.72
C GLN A 200 20.33 32.15 -32.00
N ARG A 201 19.54 32.44 -30.95
CA ARG A 201 19.68 33.64 -30.10
C ARG A 201 20.55 33.42 -28.86
N LEU A 202 21.24 32.27 -28.75
CA LEU A 202 22.18 32.02 -27.66
C LEU A 202 23.27 33.12 -27.64
N PRO A 203 23.50 33.78 -26.50
CA PRO A 203 24.50 34.84 -26.38
C PRO A 203 25.92 34.34 -26.67
N THR A 204 26.83 35.24 -27.06
CA THR A 204 28.20 34.91 -27.47
C THR A 204 29.18 34.71 -26.30
N ARG A 205 28.75 35.06 -25.08
CA ARG A 205 29.42 34.72 -23.82
C ARG A 205 28.44 33.93 -22.96
N GLY A 206 28.96 32.93 -22.25
CA GLY A 206 28.26 32.21 -21.18
C GLY A 206 29.26 31.83 -20.09
N GLU A 207 28.99 32.28 -18.86
CA GLU A 207 29.79 31.99 -17.67
C GLU A 207 29.65 30.52 -17.23
N ASP A 208 30.69 29.94 -16.61
CA ASP A 208 30.65 28.57 -16.10
C ASP A 208 30.06 28.54 -14.68
N LEU A 209 28.79 28.14 -14.57
CA LEU A 209 28.06 27.99 -13.30
C LEU A 209 28.68 26.99 -12.29
N SER A 210 29.78 26.31 -12.61
CA SER A 210 30.55 25.51 -11.65
C SER A 210 31.65 26.29 -10.91
N SER A 211 31.90 27.57 -11.23
CA SER A 211 32.85 28.43 -10.50
C SER A 211 32.28 28.99 -9.18
N GLY A 212 31.69 28.13 -8.36
CA GLY A 212 31.25 28.46 -7.00
C GLY A 212 29.81 28.97 -6.88
N ILE A 213 29.29 28.80 -5.65
CA ILE A 213 27.94 29.15 -5.18
C ILE A 213 27.50 30.52 -5.69
N VAL A 214 26.37 30.59 -6.41
CA VAL A 214 25.64 31.85 -6.62
C VAL A 214 25.04 32.27 -5.27
N PRO A 215 25.50 33.36 -4.62
CA PRO A 215 25.15 33.62 -3.24
C PRO A 215 24.15 34.77 -3.14
N TYR A 216 22.86 34.49 -3.12
CA TYR A 216 21.83 35.52 -2.92
C TYR A 216 20.89 35.29 -1.74
N GLN A 217 21.42 35.65 -0.56
CA GLN A 217 20.62 36.48 0.33
C GLN A 217 20.51 37.89 -0.28
N THR A 218 19.31 38.49 -0.20
CA THR A 218 19.02 39.94 -0.37
C THR A 218 19.32 40.64 -1.72
N ASP A 219 18.30 40.68 -2.58
CA ASP A 219 17.78 41.87 -3.31
C ASP A 219 18.71 42.78 -4.16
N THR A 220 19.98 42.43 -4.43
CA THR A 220 20.97 43.42 -4.93
C THR A 220 21.83 43.02 -6.16
N ARG A 221 21.43 42.01 -6.95
CA ARG A 221 21.93 41.83 -8.34
C ARG A 221 20.78 41.63 -9.33
N SER A 222 20.88 42.26 -10.48
CA SER A 222 19.83 42.34 -11.51
C SER A 222 20.30 41.99 -12.94
N SER A 223 21.55 41.56 -13.11
CA SER A 223 22.14 41.22 -14.41
C SER A 223 22.89 39.89 -14.36
N TRP A 224 22.69 39.06 -15.39
CA TRP A 224 23.34 37.76 -15.57
C TRP A 224 23.85 37.69 -17.01
N ASP A 225 25.16 37.56 -17.21
CA ASP A 225 25.73 37.49 -18.57
C ASP A 225 25.61 36.06 -19.12
N GLY A 226 25.00 35.93 -20.29
CA GLY A 226 24.93 34.65 -21.02
C GLY A 226 23.71 33.77 -20.77
N VAL A 227 22.67 34.31 -20.13
CA VAL A 227 21.40 33.62 -19.87
C VAL A 227 20.48 33.64 -21.11
N PHE A 228 19.71 32.57 -21.30
CA PHE A 228 18.68 32.43 -22.34
C PHE A 228 17.38 31.83 -21.77
N PRO A 229 16.21 32.12 -22.38
CA PRO A 229 14.92 31.58 -21.94
C PRO A 229 14.79 30.08 -22.28
N ILE A 230 14.07 29.34 -21.45
CA ILE A 230 13.87 27.89 -21.59
C ILE A 230 12.43 27.47 -21.25
N GLU A 231 12.04 26.26 -21.66
CA GLU A 231 10.72 25.71 -21.38
C GLU A 231 10.80 24.37 -20.64
N TRP A 232 10.41 24.34 -19.37
CA TRP A 232 10.27 23.09 -18.61
C TRP A 232 9.02 22.33 -19.05
N LEU A 233 9.18 21.11 -19.58
CA LEU A 233 8.04 20.26 -19.99
C LEU A 233 7.59 19.29 -18.90
N ARG A 234 8.52 18.80 -18.07
CA ARG A 234 8.25 17.94 -16.92
C ARG A 234 9.30 18.17 -15.85
N ILE A 235 8.87 18.25 -14.60
CA ILE A 235 9.70 18.26 -13.40
C ILE A 235 9.24 17.08 -12.55
N CYS A 236 10.17 16.20 -12.18
CA CYS A 236 9.92 14.94 -11.46
C CYS A 236 11.23 14.40 -10.89
N GLU A 237 11.21 13.66 -9.79
CA GLU A 237 12.41 13.00 -9.26
C GLU A 237 12.43 11.54 -9.74
N CYS A 238 13.19 11.27 -10.79
CA CYS A 238 13.31 9.93 -11.39
C CYS A 238 14.68 9.32 -11.09
N PRO A 239 14.79 8.26 -10.27
CA PRO A 239 16.07 7.62 -9.96
C PRO A 239 16.77 7.09 -11.21
N TRP A 240 18.10 7.08 -11.23
CA TRP A 240 18.88 6.53 -12.34
C TRP A 240 18.58 5.04 -12.58
N GLU A 241 18.21 4.28 -11.54
CA GLU A 241 17.77 2.88 -11.61
C GLU A 241 16.59 2.67 -12.57
N CYS A 242 15.71 3.66 -12.76
CA CYS A 242 14.61 3.59 -13.73
C CYS A 242 15.09 3.56 -15.19
N PHE A 243 16.35 3.88 -15.45
CA PHE A 243 16.96 3.94 -16.78
C PHE A 243 17.93 2.78 -17.06
N GLU A 244 18.07 1.77 -16.18
CA GLU A 244 18.99 0.62 -16.35
C GLU A 244 18.89 -0.08 -17.71
N ASN A 245 17.71 -0.06 -18.35
CA ASN A 245 17.48 -0.65 -19.67
C ASN A 245 17.92 0.24 -20.85
N VAL A 246 18.41 1.45 -20.59
CA VAL A 246 18.93 2.39 -21.61
C VAL A 246 20.44 2.23 -21.70
N ALA A 247 20.93 1.77 -22.85
CA ALA A 247 22.32 1.35 -23.06
C ALA A 247 23.34 2.51 -23.21
N SER A 248 23.36 3.45 -22.26
CA SER A 248 24.30 4.57 -22.24
C SER A 248 25.18 4.59 -21.00
N LYS A 249 26.50 4.44 -21.23
CA LYS A 249 27.55 4.53 -20.20
C LYS A 249 27.61 5.88 -19.46
N TYR A 250 26.88 6.89 -19.93
CA TYR A 250 26.88 8.24 -19.35
C TYR A 250 25.76 8.46 -18.32
N LEU A 251 24.74 7.58 -18.26
CA LEU A 251 23.58 7.74 -17.36
C LEU A 251 23.89 7.45 -15.87
N PHE A 252 24.97 6.72 -15.59
CA PHE A 252 25.24 6.12 -14.26
C PHE A 252 26.58 6.55 -13.65
N VAL A 253 27.30 7.47 -14.28
CA VAL A 253 28.71 7.76 -13.97
C VAL A 253 28.84 9.19 -13.46
N SER A 254 29.26 9.35 -12.20
CA SER A 254 29.49 10.66 -11.56
C SER A 254 30.48 11.56 -12.30
N ASN A 255 31.32 10.96 -13.14
CA ASN A 255 32.38 11.60 -13.90
C ASN A 255 32.03 11.72 -15.40
N ALA A 256 30.75 11.58 -15.77
CA ALA A 256 30.28 11.83 -17.12
C ALA A 256 30.53 13.29 -17.53
N PRO A 257 30.73 13.59 -18.83
CA PRO A 257 30.85 14.97 -19.28
C PRO A 257 29.61 15.79 -18.89
N LYS A 258 29.81 17.05 -18.47
CA LYS A 258 28.70 17.92 -18.00
C LYS A 258 27.56 18.07 -19.02
N PHE A 259 27.88 17.96 -20.31
CA PHE A 259 26.97 18.05 -21.45
C PHE A 259 27.25 16.88 -22.41
N VAL A 260 26.26 16.02 -22.68
CA VAL A 260 26.40 14.80 -23.51
C VAL A 260 25.20 14.66 -24.44
N GLN A 261 25.45 14.44 -25.73
CA GLN A 261 24.40 14.09 -26.70
C GLN A 261 24.04 12.59 -26.59
N LEU A 262 22.75 12.28 -26.65
CA LEU A 262 22.22 10.91 -26.69
C LEU A 262 21.79 10.51 -28.10
N GLU A 263 21.77 9.20 -28.36
CA GLU A 263 21.12 8.63 -29.54
C GLU A 263 19.60 8.81 -29.47
N ILE A 264 18.94 8.85 -30.63
CA ILE A 264 17.50 9.16 -30.75
C ILE A 264 16.63 8.20 -29.92
N ASP A 265 16.89 6.90 -29.98
CA ASP A 265 16.11 5.89 -29.26
C ASP A 265 16.37 5.90 -27.75
N GLN A 266 17.59 6.26 -27.33
CA GLN A 266 17.93 6.49 -25.92
C GLN A 266 17.14 7.70 -25.40
N GLY A 267 17.18 8.83 -26.12
CA GLY A 267 16.47 10.05 -25.77
C GLY A 267 14.95 9.87 -25.69
N ARG A 268 14.34 9.19 -26.67
CA ARG A 268 12.92 8.81 -26.65
C ARG A 268 12.56 7.94 -25.46
N THR A 269 13.41 6.99 -25.09
CA THR A 269 13.18 6.12 -23.94
C THR A 269 13.25 6.91 -22.63
N CYS A 270 14.24 7.79 -22.48
CA CYS A 270 14.34 8.69 -21.32
C CYS A 270 13.11 9.62 -21.19
N LEU A 271 12.64 10.19 -22.30
CA LEU A 271 11.47 11.07 -22.31
C LEU A 271 10.20 10.31 -21.87
N ARG A 272 10.01 9.08 -22.34
CA ARG A 272 8.90 8.21 -21.88
C ARG A 272 8.96 7.89 -20.38
N ILE A 273 10.15 7.61 -19.84
CA ILE A 273 10.34 7.30 -18.42
C ILE A 273 10.05 8.52 -17.53
N LEU A 274 10.48 9.72 -17.93
CA LEU A 274 10.23 10.96 -17.17
C LEU A 274 8.75 11.37 -17.18
N PHE A 275 8.06 11.20 -18.31
CA PHE A 275 6.63 11.52 -18.43
C PHE A 275 5.72 10.54 -17.69
N SER A 276 6.19 9.33 -17.35
CA SER A 276 5.45 8.40 -16.47
C SER A 276 5.70 8.62 -14.96
N GLN A 277 6.65 9.47 -14.56
CA GLN A 277 6.85 9.82 -13.15
C GLN A 277 5.83 10.87 -12.65
N PRO A 278 5.52 10.90 -11.34
CA PRO A 278 4.82 12.01 -10.69
C PRO A 278 5.39 13.39 -11.06
N GLN A 279 4.52 14.37 -11.31
CA GLN A 279 4.95 15.75 -11.51
C GLN A 279 5.16 16.46 -10.16
N ILE A 280 6.23 17.23 -10.07
CA ILE A 280 6.64 17.98 -8.88
C ILE A 280 6.62 19.48 -9.20
N GLN A 281 6.24 20.30 -8.22
CA GLN A 281 6.49 21.74 -8.23
C GLN A 281 7.75 21.98 -7.39
N LEU A 282 8.73 22.71 -7.92
CA LEU A 282 10.02 22.93 -7.27
C LEU A 282 10.11 24.40 -6.81
N HIS A 283 9.92 24.65 -5.51
CA HIS A 283 10.03 25.99 -4.95
C HIS A 283 11.46 26.31 -4.49
N TYR A 284 11.97 27.50 -4.79
CA TYR A 284 13.35 27.87 -4.47
C TYR A 284 13.69 27.92 -2.97
N LYS A 285 12.67 28.00 -2.09
CA LYS A 285 12.87 27.88 -0.63
C LYS A 285 12.94 26.44 -0.13
N SER A 286 12.34 25.48 -0.83
CA SER A 286 12.37 24.06 -0.43
C SER A 286 13.72 23.38 -0.75
N VAL A 287 14.66 24.12 -1.36
CA VAL A 287 16.05 23.70 -1.62
C VAL A 287 17.09 24.46 -0.77
N GLU A 288 16.72 25.47 0.02
CA GLU A 288 17.67 26.21 0.89
C GLU A 288 18.37 25.26 1.89
N ASP A 289 17.64 24.27 2.39
CA ASP A 289 18.08 23.28 3.36
C ASP A 289 19.06 22.22 2.76
N GLU A 290 19.30 22.19 1.44
CA GLU A 290 20.11 21.16 0.72
C GLU A 290 21.48 20.91 1.39
N GLN A 291 22.16 21.98 1.80
CA GLN A 291 23.51 21.92 2.40
C GLN A 291 23.49 21.52 3.89
N ALA A 292 22.32 21.48 4.52
CA ALA A 292 22.13 21.10 5.93
C ALA A 292 21.58 19.67 6.09
N LEU A 293 21.35 18.94 4.98
CA LEU A 293 20.94 17.53 5.00
C LEU A 293 22.15 16.60 4.99
N ASN A 294 22.10 15.51 5.77
CA ASN A 294 23.21 14.57 5.92
C ASN A 294 23.53 13.83 4.61
N GLY A 295 22.52 13.53 3.80
CA GLY A 295 22.66 12.99 2.44
C GLY A 295 22.52 14.03 1.32
N GLY A 296 22.49 15.33 1.65
CA GLY A 296 22.44 16.45 0.71
C GLY A 296 21.39 16.29 -0.40
N ALA A 297 21.82 16.48 -1.64
CA ALA A 297 20.99 16.35 -2.84
C ALA A 297 20.31 14.98 -3.01
N PHE A 298 20.95 13.87 -2.59
CA PHE A 298 20.36 12.54 -2.69
C PHE A 298 19.18 12.39 -1.72
N GLU A 299 19.38 12.82 -0.47
CA GLU A 299 18.33 12.79 0.56
C GLU A 299 17.16 13.71 0.19
N LEU A 300 17.45 14.89 -0.38
CA LEU A 300 16.42 15.82 -0.88
C LEU A 300 15.62 15.23 -2.05
N ALA A 301 16.28 14.55 -2.99
CA ALA A 301 15.64 13.88 -4.13
C ALA A 301 14.68 12.78 -3.68
N VAL A 302 15.14 11.90 -2.78
CA VAL A 302 14.33 10.78 -2.25
C VAL A 302 13.09 11.32 -1.53
N ARG A 303 13.25 12.27 -0.60
CA ARG A 303 12.11 12.90 0.12
C ARG A 303 11.07 13.50 -0.84
N ARG A 304 11.51 14.20 -1.89
CA ARG A 304 10.61 14.76 -2.91
C ARG A 304 9.92 13.69 -3.75
N ARG A 305 10.64 12.64 -4.15
CA ARG A 305 10.08 11.51 -4.89
C ARG A 305 8.99 10.80 -4.09
N GLU A 306 9.24 10.56 -2.81
CA GLU A 306 8.31 9.95 -1.86
C GLU A 306 7.07 10.81 -1.65
N ALA A 307 7.26 12.10 -1.37
CA ALA A 307 6.16 13.07 -1.30
C ALA A 307 5.31 13.09 -2.59
N ALA A 308 5.95 13.09 -3.76
CA ALA A 308 5.26 13.09 -5.04
C ALA A 308 4.50 11.78 -5.32
N ALA A 309 5.06 10.62 -4.93
CA ALA A 309 4.38 9.33 -5.00
C ALA A 309 3.18 9.23 -4.02
N SER A 310 3.25 9.92 -2.87
CA SER A 310 2.12 10.06 -1.94
C SER A 310 1.00 10.98 -2.45
N VAL A 311 1.21 11.66 -3.58
CA VAL A 311 0.19 12.42 -4.33
C VAL A 311 -0.23 11.69 -5.61
N TYR A 312 0.70 11.04 -6.31
CA TYR A 312 0.47 10.31 -7.56
C TYR A 312 0.80 8.81 -7.41
N ASN A 313 -0.18 8.06 -6.91
CA ASN A 313 -0.36 6.60 -7.03
C ASN A 313 0.90 5.75 -7.27
N ASN A 314 1.62 5.36 -6.21
CA ASN A 314 2.45 4.15 -6.26
C ASN A 314 2.51 3.44 -4.89
N PRO A 315 1.92 2.23 -4.74
CA PRO A 315 1.87 1.52 -3.46
C PRO A 315 3.13 0.69 -3.14
N ASN A 316 4.12 0.64 -4.03
CA ASN A 316 5.15 -0.41 -4.01
C ASN A 316 6.38 -0.15 -3.09
N THR A 317 6.34 0.80 -2.16
CA THR A 317 7.44 1.10 -1.23
C THR A 317 7.08 0.85 0.24
N LEU A 318 7.01 -0.44 0.62
CA LEU A 318 6.84 -0.88 2.01
C LEU A 318 8.18 -0.95 2.77
N SER A 319 8.69 0.20 3.20
CA SER A 319 9.82 0.30 4.11
C SER A 319 9.38 0.18 5.58
N THR A 320 9.57 -0.99 6.19
CA THR A 320 9.62 -1.23 7.67
C THR A 320 8.48 -0.65 8.53
N PHE A 321 7.35 -0.28 7.94
CA PHE A 321 6.30 0.50 8.61
C PHE A 321 5.46 -0.32 9.59
N HIS A 322 5.31 0.18 10.82
CA HIS A 322 4.44 -0.40 11.83
C HIS A 322 3.09 0.36 11.86
N TRP A 323 2.13 -0.06 11.04
CA TRP A 323 0.82 0.61 10.91
C TRP A 323 -0.09 0.51 12.16
N ARG A 324 0.34 -0.21 13.20
CA ARG A 324 -0.30 -0.21 14.51
C ARG A 324 0.18 0.99 15.32
N VAL A 325 -0.67 1.99 15.46
CA VAL A 325 -0.38 3.19 16.26
C VAL A 325 -0.74 2.94 17.73
N SER A 326 0.16 3.34 18.63
CA SER A 326 -0.03 3.19 20.09
C SER A 326 -0.50 4.48 20.78
N ILE A 327 -0.43 5.63 20.10
CA ILE A 327 -0.77 6.95 20.64
C ILE A 327 -1.67 7.75 19.66
N PRO A 328 -2.47 8.71 20.16
CA PRO A 328 -3.31 9.57 19.32
C PRO A 328 -2.47 10.43 18.36
N GLY A 329 -3.00 10.68 17.16
CA GLY A 329 -2.34 11.49 16.13
C GLY A 329 -2.82 12.94 16.05
N PHE A 330 -2.25 13.69 15.11
CA PHE A 330 -2.56 15.11 14.87
C PHE A 330 -2.66 15.44 13.38
N VAL A 331 -3.64 16.26 13.00
CA VAL A 331 -3.87 16.73 11.64
C VAL A 331 -3.35 18.16 11.47
N PHE A 332 -2.37 18.32 10.58
CA PHE A 332 -1.87 19.59 10.06
C PHE A 332 -2.59 19.93 8.74
N ALA A 333 -2.40 21.15 8.22
CA ALA A 333 -2.94 21.54 6.91
C ALA A 333 -1.93 22.32 6.07
N CYS A 334 -2.07 22.21 4.74
CA CYS A 334 -1.30 22.94 3.75
C CYS A 334 -2.23 23.44 2.61
N ASN A 335 -1.63 24.07 1.59
CA ASN A 335 -2.29 24.35 0.32
C ASN A 335 -1.32 24.02 -0.84
N ASN A 336 -1.79 24.12 -2.09
CA ASN A 336 -0.97 23.81 -3.27
C ASN A 336 0.32 24.67 -3.41
N LEU A 337 0.46 25.78 -2.69
CA LEU A 337 1.65 26.64 -2.70
C LEU A 337 2.64 26.29 -1.58
N THR A 338 2.16 25.81 -0.42
CA THR A 338 3.03 25.46 0.73
C THR A 338 3.45 24.01 0.79
N ILE A 339 2.80 23.12 0.03
CA ILE A 339 3.00 21.66 0.11
C ILE A 339 4.44 21.21 -0.24
N ASP A 340 5.09 21.77 -1.26
CA ASP A 340 6.51 21.44 -1.57
C ASP A 340 7.47 21.98 -0.49
N GLU A 341 7.19 23.14 0.11
CA GLU A 341 8.02 23.63 1.23
C GLU A 341 7.86 22.73 2.46
N CYS A 342 6.65 22.20 2.73
CA CYS A 342 6.43 21.22 3.80
C CYS A 342 7.29 19.96 3.63
N PHE A 343 7.35 19.40 2.42
CA PHE A 343 8.10 18.16 2.16
C PHE A 343 9.61 18.38 1.99
N GLY A 344 10.05 19.45 1.31
CA GLY A 344 11.48 19.75 1.18
C GLY A 344 12.16 20.04 2.52
N ARG A 345 11.48 20.78 3.41
CA ARG A 345 11.97 21.10 4.76
C ARG A 345 11.65 20.06 5.83
N LEU A 346 10.88 19.02 5.48
CA LEU A 346 10.22 18.08 6.41
C LEU A 346 9.58 18.79 7.61
N LEU A 347 8.84 19.87 7.33
CA LEU A 347 8.30 20.81 8.32
C LEU A 347 6.80 21.02 8.10
N PHE A 348 5.97 20.75 9.11
CA PHE A 348 4.57 21.20 9.12
C PHE A 348 4.43 22.44 10.01
N GLY A 349 3.57 23.37 9.59
CA GLY A 349 3.30 24.62 10.30
C GLY A 349 1.83 24.79 10.65
N LEU A 350 1.54 25.51 11.73
CA LEU A 350 0.21 25.95 12.14
C LEU A 350 0.22 27.44 12.50
N GLY A 351 -0.94 28.09 12.33
CA GLY A 351 -1.18 29.43 12.86
C GLY A 351 -1.10 29.46 14.39
N LYS A 352 -0.67 30.59 14.95
CA LYS A 352 -0.33 30.73 16.38
C LYS A 352 -1.45 30.32 17.34
N ASP A 353 -2.70 30.45 16.93
CA ASP A 353 -3.88 30.11 17.75
C ASP A 353 -3.93 28.61 18.16
N HIS A 354 -3.21 27.75 17.44
CA HIS A 354 -3.11 26.32 17.74
C HIS A 354 -1.92 25.97 18.66
N GLU A 355 -1.11 26.93 19.10
CA GLU A 355 0.16 26.70 19.83
C GLU A 355 -0.01 25.81 21.06
N ALA A 356 -0.99 26.11 21.92
CA ALA A 356 -1.23 25.35 23.15
C ALA A 356 -1.68 23.90 22.86
N ILE A 357 -2.58 23.73 21.89
CA ILE A 357 -3.13 22.41 21.52
C ILE A 357 -2.04 21.55 20.88
N ALA A 358 -1.23 22.14 19.99
CA ALA A 358 -0.12 21.45 19.34
C ALA A 358 0.98 21.05 20.34
N LYS A 359 1.39 21.94 21.24
CA LYS A 359 2.38 21.64 22.30
C LYS A 359 1.93 20.53 23.26
N GLN A 360 0.62 20.39 23.49
CA GLN A 360 0.07 19.35 24.37
C GLN A 360 0.00 17.96 23.70
N HIS A 361 -0.24 17.90 22.38
CA HIS A 361 -0.57 16.64 21.69
C HIS A 361 0.50 16.14 20.70
N VAL A 362 1.51 16.96 20.38
CA VAL A 362 2.54 16.63 19.39
C VAL A 362 3.90 16.54 20.07
N VAL A 363 4.37 15.30 20.24
CA VAL A 363 5.68 14.92 20.79
C VAL A 363 6.40 14.00 19.79
N PRO A 364 7.72 13.80 19.89
CA PRO A 364 8.42 12.81 19.06
C PRO A 364 7.74 11.43 19.17
N GLY A 365 7.44 10.82 18.02
CA GLY A 365 6.65 9.59 17.92
C GLY A 365 5.17 9.77 17.57
N THR A 366 4.59 10.98 17.68
CA THR A 366 3.17 11.22 17.36
C THR A 366 2.87 11.00 15.87
N PRO A 367 1.88 10.16 15.49
CA PRO A 367 1.44 10.03 14.10
C PRO A 367 0.82 11.32 13.56
N LEU A 368 1.32 11.82 12.42
CA LEU A 368 0.86 13.05 11.79
C LEU A 368 0.19 12.78 10.44
N PHE A 369 -0.80 13.61 10.11
CA PHE A 369 -1.50 13.65 8.83
C PHE A 369 -1.53 15.09 8.30
N LEU A 370 -1.57 15.24 6.97
CA LEU A 370 -1.57 16.55 6.31
C LEU A 370 -2.80 16.70 5.42
N LEU A 371 -3.63 17.71 5.69
CA LEU A 371 -4.81 18.04 4.90
C LEU A 371 -4.47 19.16 3.89
N ASN A 372 -4.50 18.86 2.59
CA ASN A 372 -4.40 19.88 1.56
C ASN A 372 -5.75 20.60 1.40
N MET A 373 -5.80 21.87 1.77
CA MET A 373 -7.02 22.68 1.72
C MET A 373 -7.42 23.08 0.29
N SER A 374 -6.51 23.00 -0.68
CA SER A 374 -6.77 23.42 -2.08
C SER A 374 -7.55 22.37 -2.88
N ASP A 375 -7.12 21.11 -2.83
CA ASP A 375 -7.76 19.99 -3.54
C ASP A 375 -8.67 19.12 -2.63
N ARG A 376 -8.59 19.35 -1.31
CA ARG A 376 -9.29 18.60 -0.25
C ARG A 376 -8.90 17.11 -0.18
N HIS A 377 -7.61 16.82 -0.30
CA HIS A 377 -7.03 15.49 -0.01
C HIS A 377 -6.30 15.44 1.33
N LEU A 378 -6.33 14.27 1.96
CA LEU A 378 -5.58 13.92 3.15
C LEU A 378 -4.39 13.04 2.77
N LEU A 379 -3.21 13.39 3.27
CA LEU A 379 -1.94 12.69 3.07
C LEU A 379 -1.45 12.11 4.41
N GLY A 380 -0.78 10.96 4.36
CA GLY A 380 -0.26 10.23 5.51
C GLY A 380 0.33 8.88 5.09
N VAL A 381 1.05 8.16 5.95
CA VAL A 381 1.26 8.42 7.39
C VAL A 381 2.66 9.00 7.63
N PHE A 382 2.74 10.04 8.47
CA PHE A 382 3.98 10.67 8.91
C PHE A 382 4.16 10.46 10.43
N GLU A 383 5.38 10.64 10.95
CA GLU A 383 5.69 10.62 12.38
C GLU A 383 6.41 11.90 12.79
N ALA A 384 6.03 12.50 13.93
CA ALA A 384 6.69 13.65 14.50
C ALA A 384 8.11 13.29 14.98
N VAL A 385 9.12 14.02 14.52
CA VAL A 385 10.53 13.89 14.94
C VAL A 385 10.88 14.93 16.01
N SER A 386 10.14 16.04 16.06
CA SER A 386 10.24 17.07 17.11
C SER A 386 8.90 17.26 17.84
N PRO A 387 8.90 17.83 19.05
CA PRO A 387 7.70 18.51 19.54
C PRO A 387 7.37 19.74 18.67
N SER A 388 6.14 20.24 18.78
CA SER A 388 5.76 21.52 18.16
C SER A 388 6.40 22.71 18.88
N ILE A 389 7.22 23.50 18.19
CA ILE A 389 7.91 24.68 18.75
C ILE A 389 7.63 25.93 17.91
N VAL A 390 7.76 27.11 18.51
CA VAL A 390 7.48 28.38 17.83
C VAL A 390 8.73 28.86 17.09
N ASN A 391 8.59 29.18 15.80
CA ASN A 391 9.62 29.71 14.90
C ASN A 391 10.89 28.84 14.82
N MET A 392 10.74 27.52 14.62
CA MET A 392 11.89 26.62 14.35
C MET A 392 12.69 27.08 13.12
N VAL A 393 11.98 27.45 12.06
CA VAL A 393 12.47 28.06 10.84
C VAL A 393 11.73 29.40 10.68
N PRO A 394 12.29 30.52 11.18
CA PRO A 394 11.56 31.77 11.34
C PRO A 394 10.99 32.38 10.05
N ASN A 395 11.53 32.01 8.89
CA ASN A 395 11.12 32.49 7.56
C ASN A 395 10.32 31.46 6.73
N ALA A 396 9.97 30.29 7.28
CA ALA A 396 9.27 29.26 6.53
C ALA A 396 7.85 29.70 6.11
N PHE A 397 7.41 29.31 4.92
CA PHE A 397 6.10 29.65 4.33
C PHE A 397 5.84 31.16 4.14
N SER A 398 6.86 32.02 4.32
CA SER A 398 6.77 33.45 4.03
C SER A 398 7.12 33.75 2.57
N HIS A 399 6.78 34.94 2.07
CA HIS A 399 7.27 35.37 0.76
C HIS A 399 8.66 36.00 0.84
N SER A 400 8.94 36.85 1.82
CA SER A 400 10.25 37.53 1.96
C SER A 400 11.13 36.93 3.08
N PRO A 401 12.47 36.81 2.91
CA PRO A 401 13.35 36.15 3.90
C PRO A 401 13.44 36.86 5.26
N HIS A 402 13.01 38.13 5.36
CA HIS A 402 12.94 38.90 6.60
C HIS A 402 11.52 38.95 7.22
N GLN A 403 10.53 38.33 6.56
CA GLN A 403 9.17 38.21 7.06
C GLN A 403 9.05 36.95 7.91
N MET A 404 8.50 37.10 9.13
CA MET A 404 8.22 35.96 10.00
C MET A 404 7.20 35.00 9.37
N SER A 405 7.33 33.71 9.69
CA SER A 405 6.43 32.67 9.20
C SER A 405 4.96 32.97 9.52
N PRO A 406 4.04 32.87 8.53
CA PRO A 406 2.60 32.94 8.79
C PRO A 406 2.09 31.71 9.57
N PHE A 407 2.88 30.64 9.62
CA PHE A 407 2.59 29.41 10.36
C PHE A 407 3.71 29.14 11.39
N PRO A 408 3.79 29.96 12.45
CA PRO A 408 4.95 29.98 13.36
C PRO A 408 5.01 28.76 14.29
N VAL A 409 3.93 28.01 14.50
CA VAL A 409 3.95 26.80 15.33
C VAL A 409 4.35 25.62 14.46
N GLN A 410 5.58 25.14 14.60
CA GLN A 410 6.25 24.29 13.61
C GLN A 410 6.75 22.97 14.21
N THR A 411 6.67 21.91 13.41
CA THR A 411 7.00 20.53 13.81
C THR A 411 7.75 19.84 12.68
N ARG A 412 8.86 19.16 12.99
CA ARG A 412 9.55 18.29 12.03
C ARG A 412 8.93 16.90 12.00
N PHE A 413 8.87 16.30 10.82
CA PHE A 413 8.31 14.96 10.62
C PHE A 413 9.24 14.06 9.79
N VAL A 414 8.95 12.76 9.77
CA VAL A 414 9.49 11.78 8.84
C VAL A 414 8.34 11.06 8.14
N VAL A 415 8.54 10.62 6.90
CA VAL A 415 7.57 9.77 6.19
C VAL A 415 7.67 8.35 6.75
N GLN A 416 6.56 7.84 7.28
CA GLN A 416 6.47 6.48 7.80
C GLN A 416 5.86 5.51 6.78
N MET A 417 4.94 5.99 5.94
CA MET A 417 4.35 5.19 4.86
C MET A 417 4.03 6.06 3.65
N ASN A 418 4.56 5.65 2.49
CA ASN A 418 4.20 6.21 1.19
C ASN A 418 2.87 5.61 0.73
N ALA A 419 1.77 6.35 0.90
CA ALA A 419 0.42 5.93 0.52
C ALA A 419 -0.25 6.93 -0.43
N PRO A 420 -1.11 6.48 -1.36
CA PRO A 420 -1.90 7.38 -2.21
C PRO A 420 -2.80 8.33 -1.39
N PRO A 421 -3.05 9.55 -1.89
CA PRO A 421 -3.81 10.54 -1.14
C PRO A 421 -5.30 10.18 -1.13
N ILE A 422 -6.00 10.48 -0.04
CA ILE A 422 -7.43 10.16 0.10
C ILE A 422 -8.25 11.45 -0.01
N SER A 423 -9.18 11.52 -0.97
CA SER A 423 -10.07 12.68 -1.05
C SER A 423 -11.01 12.71 0.16
N THR A 424 -11.14 13.85 0.84
CA THR A 424 -12.08 13.97 1.97
C THR A 424 -13.55 13.87 1.55
N THR A 425 -13.83 13.78 0.25
CA THR A 425 -15.17 13.51 -0.28
C THR A 425 -15.54 12.03 -0.26
N GLU A 426 -14.57 11.12 -0.10
CA GLU A 426 -14.79 9.67 -0.07
C GLU A 426 -15.69 9.23 1.10
N PRO A 427 -16.54 8.20 0.92
CA PRO A 427 -17.48 7.76 1.94
C PRO A 427 -16.79 7.28 3.22
N MET A 428 -15.60 6.67 3.12
CA MET A 428 -14.83 6.19 4.28
C MET A 428 -14.34 7.35 5.17
N ILE A 429 -13.90 8.47 4.58
CA ILE A 429 -13.49 9.67 5.34
C ILE A 429 -14.72 10.39 5.93
N LYS A 430 -15.83 10.46 5.18
CA LYS A 430 -17.11 10.96 5.71
C LYS A 430 -17.64 10.11 6.88
N GLN A 431 -17.46 8.79 6.85
CA GLN A 431 -17.83 7.91 7.96
C GLN A 431 -16.94 8.11 9.21
N LEU A 432 -15.69 8.55 9.03
CA LEU A 432 -14.75 8.83 10.13
C LEU A 432 -14.96 10.21 10.78
N PHE A 433 -15.25 11.24 9.99
CA PHE A 433 -15.31 12.65 10.47
C PHE A 433 -16.71 13.28 10.40
N GLY A 434 -17.69 12.57 9.84
CA GLY A 434 -19.04 13.08 9.56
C GLY A 434 -19.07 14.14 8.46
N ASP A 435 -20.27 14.68 8.19
CA ASP A 435 -20.48 15.71 7.16
C ASP A 435 -19.76 17.05 7.45
N ARG A 436 -19.17 17.20 8.63
CA ARG A 436 -18.38 18.39 9.03
C ARG A 436 -16.94 18.36 8.48
N GLY A 437 -16.51 17.26 7.88
CA GLY A 437 -15.19 17.08 7.26
C GLY A 437 -14.02 16.96 8.24
N VAL A 438 -12.84 16.64 7.70
CA VAL A 438 -11.58 16.60 8.47
C VAL A 438 -11.25 18.00 8.97
N ARG A 439 -10.74 18.10 10.21
CA ARG A 439 -10.33 19.36 10.84
C ARG A 439 -8.88 19.29 11.31
N ILE A 440 -8.23 20.45 11.36
CA ILE A 440 -6.93 20.66 11.98
C ILE A 440 -7.04 20.40 13.49
N GLY A 441 -6.05 19.72 14.07
CA GLY A 441 -6.01 19.43 15.51
C GLY A 441 -5.76 17.96 15.87
N PRO A 442 -5.85 17.60 17.16
CA PRO A 442 -5.65 16.23 17.62
C PRO A 442 -6.84 15.34 17.24
N ILE A 443 -6.55 14.08 16.91
CA ILE A 443 -7.54 13.03 16.61
C ILE A 443 -7.38 11.87 17.60
N THR A 444 -8.48 11.18 17.92
CA THR A 444 -8.44 10.07 18.89
C THR A 444 -7.60 8.90 18.37
N LEU A 445 -7.05 8.08 19.27
CA LEU A 445 -6.33 6.85 18.92
C LEU A 445 -7.15 5.95 17.96
N SER A 446 -8.47 5.86 18.18
CA SER A 446 -9.37 5.07 17.33
C SER A 446 -9.58 5.63 15.92
N VAL A 447 -9.53 6.95 15.72
CA VAL A 447 -9.54 7.57 14.39
C VAL A 447 -8.15 7.47 13.75
N THR A 448 -7.09 7.63 14.55
CA THR A 448 -5.68 7.53 14.13
C THR A 448 -5.38 6.14 13.54
N GLN A 449 -5.75 5.07 14.25
CA GLN A 449 -5.59 3.70 13.76
C GLN A 449 -6.40 3.44 12.50
N LYS A 450 -7.67 3.89 12.43
CA LYS A 450 -8.50 3.70 11.24
C LYS A 450 -7.97 4.46 10.01
N LEU A 451 -7.37 5.63 10.18
CA LEU A 451 -6.67 6.32 9.09
C LEU A 451 -5.44 5.54 8.64
N ALA A 452 -4.58 5.11 9.57
CA ALA A 452 -3.41 4.29 9.25
C ALA A 452 -3.79 2.99 8.54
N ASP A 453 -4.88 2.32 8.98
CA ASP A 453 -5.46 1.13 8.36
C ASP A 453 -5.94 1.39 6.92
N ILE A 454 -6.63 2.52 6.64
CA ILE A 454 -7.08 2.85 5.27
C ILE A 454 -5.90 3.18 4.35
N PHE A 455 -4.92 3.96 4.81
CA PHE A 455 -3.72 4.23 4.00
C PHE A 455 -2.94 2.92 3.75
N ALA A 456 -2.79 2.05 4.74
CA ALA A 456 -2.12 0.76 4.60
C ALA A 456 -2.85 -0.17 3.60
N GLN A 457 -4.19 -0.23 3.63
CA GLN A 457 -4.98 -0.93 2.61
C GLN A 457 -4.72 -0.41 1.19
N ARG A 458 -4.56 0.91 1.02
CA ARG A 458 -4.23 1.53 -0.29
C ARG A 458 -2.79 1.24 -0.73
N CYS A 459 -1.88 0.94 0.20
CA CYS A 459 -0.56 0.35 -0.08
C CYS A 459 -0.59 -1.17 -0.33
N GLY A 460 -1.77 -1.79 -0.41
CA GLY A 460 -1.92 -3.24 -0.58
C GLY A 460 -1.62 -4.08 0.66
N VAL A 461 -1.44 -3.47 1.84
CA VAL A 461 -1.23 -4.19 3.10
C VAL A 461 -2.52 -4.90 3.49
N VAL A 462 -2.48 -6.23 3.51
CA VAL A 462 -3.58 -7.06 4.00
C VAL A 462 -3.62 -6.96 5.52
N LEU A 463 -4.55 -6.16 6.05
CA LEU A 463 -4.74 -6.02 7.48
C LEU A 463 -5.13 -7.39 8.10
N PRO A 464 -4.53 -7.79 9.23
CA PRO A 464 -5.00 -8.93 10.00
C PRO A 464 -6.37 -8.60 10.61
N PRO A 465 -7.26 -9.60 10.77
CA PRO A 465 -8.52 -9.41 11.49
C PRO A 465 -8.22 -8.90 12.92
N PRO A 466 -9.00 -7.94 13.45
CA PRO A 466 -8.66 -7.18 14.66
C PRO A 466 -8.70 -8.01 15.95
N ASN A 467 -9.32 -9.19 15.92
CA ASN A 467 -9.42 -10.09 17.07
C ASN A 467 -8.16 -10.98 17.23
N VAL A 468 -6.99 -10.40 16.97
CA VAL A 468 -5.68 -10.98 17.30
C VAL A 468 -5.07 -10.14 18.42
N PRO A 469 -4.90 -10.66 19.65
CA PRO A 469 -4.23 -9.94 20.73
C PRO A 469 -2.75 -9.65 20.36
N PRO A 470 -2.09 -8.64 20.97
CA PRO A 470 -0.78 -8.19 20.55
C PRO A 470 0.25 -9.33 20.56
N PHE A 471 0.76 -9.65 19.37
CA PHE A 471 1.74 -10.71 19.15
C PHE A 471 3.08 -10.26 19.75
N ARG A 472 3.56 -10.93 20.80
CA ARG A 472 4.95 -10.74 21.27
C ARG A 472 5.90 -11.24 20.17
N PRO A 473 6.95 -10.49 19.80
CA PRO A 473 7.93 -10.96 18.83
C PRO A 473 8.65 -12.20 19.40
N SER A 474 8.61 -13.30 18.65
CA SER A 474 9.12 -14.61 19.07
C SER A 474 10.63 -14.71 18.86
N HIS A 475 11.41 -13.94 19.62
CA HIS A 475 12.87 -14.07 19.74
C HIS A 475 13.35 -13.82 21.18
N VAL A 476 12.81 -14.59 22.13
CA VAL A 476 13.46 -14.82 23.42
C VAL A 476 13.75 -16.31 23.52
N VAL A 477 15.02 -16.68 23.40
CA VAL A 477 15.50 -18.01 23.77
C VAL A 477 15.76 -17.97 25.27
N GLU A 478 14.99 -18.72 26.06
CA GLU A 478 15.28 -18.89 27.48
C GLU A 478 16.58 -19.72 27.63
N PRO A 479 17.61 -19.21 28.34
CA PRO A 479 18.77 -20.02 28.69
C PRO A 479 18.36 -21.08 29.71
N SER A 480 18.68 -22.34 29.43
CA SER A 480 18.38 -23.49 30.29
C SER A 480 19.00 -23.34 31.68
N GLN A 481 18.26 -23.73 32.72
CA GLN A 481 18.71 -23.68 34.12
C GLN A 481 19.93 -24.57 34.37
N THR A 482 21.03 -23.99 34.87
CA THR A 482 22.07 -24.69 35.63
C THR A 482 22.37 -23.88 36.88
N ALA A 483 22.22 -24.49 38.06
CA ALA A 483 22.29 -23.79 39.34
C ALA A 483 23.67 -23.93 39.99
N PHE A 484 24.13 -22.85 40.64
CA PHE A 484 25.05 -22.90 41.77
C PHE A 484 24.68 -21.80 42.79
N ALA A 485 24.76 -22.13 44.08
CA ALA A 485 24.58 -21.19 45.20
C ALA A 485 25.95 -20.56 45.59
N GLY A 486 26.03 -19.45 46.32
CA GLY A 486 25.00 -18.62 46.96
C GLY A 486 25.64 -17.56 47.87
N VAL A 487 25.05 -17.32 49.05
CA VAL A 487 25.47 -16.36 50.12
C VAL A 487 24.83 -14.95 50.02
N ASN A 488 24.52 -14.39 51.19
CA ASN A 488 23.74 -13.17 51.46
C ASN A 488 24.65 -11.89 51.41
N ASP A 489 24.25 -10.66 51.77
CA ASP A 489 23.09 -10.15 52.54
C ASP A 489 22.86 -8.63 52.29
N THR A 490 21.90 -8.05 53.04
CA THR A 490 21.55 -6.63 53.23
C THR A 490 20.88 -5.85 52.10
N THR A 491 20.06 -4.86 52.50
CA THR A 491 19.11 -4.13 51.66
C THR A 491 19.33 -2.63 51.71
N GLU A 492 19.48 -1.97 50.55
CA GLU A 492 19.06 -0.57 50.37
C GLU A 492 18.70 -0.30 48.90
N SER A 493 17.94 0.77 48.64
CA SER A 493 17.13 0.89 47.42
C SER A 493 17.93 1.00 46.12
N THR A 494 17.60 0.17 45.13
CA THR A 494 18.10 0.29 43.75
C THR A 494 16.98 0.24 42.71
N SER A 495 17.09 1.06 41.68
CA SER A 495 16.24 1.05 40.47
C SER A 495 16.46 -0.23 39.64
N PRO A 496 15.51 -0.61 38.75
CA PRO A 496 15.75 -1.70 37.79
C PRO A 496 17.02 -1.44 36.96
N PRO A 497 17.72 -2.51 36.52
CA PRO A 497 19.01 -2.37 35.85
C PRO A 497 18.84 -1.71 34.47
N ALA A 498 19.61 -0.64 34.23
CA ALA A 498 19.72 -0.07 32.90
C ALA A 498 20.44 -1.05 31.96
N TYR A 499 19.89 -1.23 30.76
CA TYR A 499 20.56 -1.94 29.66
C TYR A 499 21.94 -1.32 29.43
N PHE A 500 22.99 -2.13 29.28
CA PHE A 500 24.38 -1.66 29.21
C PHE A 500 25.24 -2.47 28.22
N GLU A 501 26.06 -1.79 27.41
CA GLU A 501 27.04 -2.40 26.50
C GLU A 501 28.36 -1.62 26.49
N ARG A 502 29.47 -2.37 26.31
CA ARG A 502 30.82 -1.83 26.07
C ARG A 502 31.31 -2.22 24.67
N ILE A 503 31.31 -1.26 23.75
CA ILE A 503 31.83 -1.44 22.38
C ILE A 503 33.32 -1.09 22.37
N VAL A 504 34.18 -2.09 22.26
CA VAL A 504 35.64 -1.89 22.12
C VAL A 504 35.98 -1.36 20.73
N ILE A 505 36.73 -0.26 20.66
CA ILE A 505 37.01 0.45 19.41
C ILE A 505 38.08 -0.29 18.59
N GLY A 506 39.05 -0.94 19.23
CA GLY A 506 40.06 -1.77 18.56
C GLY A 506 41.13 -0.98 17.80
N ILE A 507 41.24 0.32 18.05
CA ILE A 507 42.29 1.22 17.58
C ILE A 507 42.70 2.06 18.79
N ASP A 508 43.99 2.06 19.15
CA ASP A 508 44.53 2.96 20.17
C ASP A 508 44.51 4.42 19.66
N ASN A 509 44.53 5.40 20.56
CA ASN A 509 44.36 6.81 20.17
C ASN A 509 45.62 7.42 19.51
N ASP A 510 45.86 7.10 18.23
CA ASP A 510 46.89 7.70 17.37
C ASP A 510 46.75 9.25 17.41
N PRO A 511 47.87 9.99 17.64
CA PRO A 511 47.83 11.44 17.87
C PRO A 511 47.58 12.26 16.59
N GLU A 512 47.95 11.76 15.40
CA GLU A 512 47.70 12.43 14.12
C GLU A 512 46.26 12.19 13.67
N PHE A 513 45.77 10.95 13.80
CA PHE A 513 44.41 10.61 13.42
C PHE A 513 43.36 11.09 14.45
N CYS A 514 43.74 11.25 15.72
CA CYS A 514 42.90 11.77 16.81
C CYS A 514 41.58 10.98 17.01
N VAL A 515 41.68 9.66 17.17
CA VAL A 515 40.54 8.71 17.30
C VAL A 515 39.45 9.22 18.26
N THR A 516 39.81 9.65 19.48
CA THR A 516 38.83 10.10 20.48
C THR A 516 38.04 11.33 20.04
N LYS A 517 38.68 12.31 19.39
CA LYS A 517 38.00 13.50 18.85
C LYS A 517 37.03 13.12 17.72
N ARG A 518 37.38 12.14 16.88
CA ARG A 518 36.51 11.62 15.82
C ARG A 518 35.29 10.87 16.36
N ILE A 519 35.40 10.19 17.50
CA ILE A 519 34.26 9.49 18.14
C ILE A 519 33.32 10.48 18.86
N ILE A 520 33.88 11.51 19.51
CA ILE A 520 33.10 12.57 20.18
C ILE A 520 32.40 13.48 19.15
N GLY A 521 33.10 13.80 18.06
CA GLY A 521 32.68 14.78 17.05
C GLY A 521 32.89 16.23 17.50
N PRO A 522 32.84 17.21 16.56
CA PRO A 522 32.97 18.63 16.91
C PRO A 522 31.91 19.02 17.94
N SER A 523 32.32 19.65 19.04
CA SER A 523 31.44 20.04 20.17
C SER A 523 30.56 18.90 20.74
N GLY A 524 30.99 17.64 20.61
CA GLY A 524 30.24 16.46 21.03
C GLY A 524 29.12 16.05 20.08
N ALA A 525 29.13 16.52 18.82
CA ALA A 525 28.03 16.33 17.87
C ALA A 525 27.65 14.86 17.65
N HIS A 526 28.61 13.92 17.57
CA HIS A 526 28.28 12.52 17.32
C HIS A 526 27.65 11.85 18.55
N MET A 527 28.17 12.13 19.76
CA MET A 527 27.54 11.64 20.99
C MET A 527 26.14 12.24 21.19
N LYS A 528 25.97 13.55 20.95
CA LYS A 528 24.67 14.23 21.01
C LYS A 528 23.69 13.68 19.96
N ARG A 529 24.16 13.38 18.74
CA ARG A 529 23.37 12.74 17.68
C ARG A 529 22.83 11.39 18.12
N ILE A 530 23.71 10.48 18.59
CA ILE A 530 23.30 9.13 19.00
C ILE A 530 22.33 9.20 20.19
N ILE A 531 22.54 10.11 21.15
CA ILE A 531 21.61 10.34 22.27
C ILE A 531 20.26 10.86 21.78
N ALA A 532 20.22 11.78 20.81
CA ALA A 532 18.98 12.31 20.25
C ALA A 532 18.21 11.27 19.41
N GLU A 533 18.90 10.50 18.57
CA GLU A 533 18.33 9.40 17.77
C GLU A 533 17.80 8.27 18.68
N ALA A 534 18.44 8.03 19.83
CA ALA A 534 17.96 7.12 20.87
C ALA A 534 16.83 7.72 21.75
N GLY A 535 16.30 8.90 21.44
CA GLY A 535 15.19 9.52 22.17
C GLY A 535 15.58 10.12 23.53
N GLY A 536 16.81 10.60 23.68
CA GLY A 536 17.30 11.32 24.87
C GLY A 536 17.66 10.46 26.09
N ASN A 537 17.06 9.28 26.22
CA ASN A 537 17.19 8.41 27.40
C ASN A 537 18.44 7.50 27.39
N ALA A 538 19.38 7.70 26.47
CA ALA A 538 20.65 6.98 26.41
C ALA A 538 21.80 7.82 27.00
N LYS A 539 22.65 7.18 27.80
CA LYS A 539 23.84 7.75 28.46
C LYS A 539 25.07 7.14 27.81
N ILE A 540 25.87 7.96 27.11
CA ILE A 540 27.05 7.51 26.35
C ILE A 540 28.33 8.07 26.99
N ARG A 541 29.37 7.24 27.15
CA ARG A 541 30.66 7.61 27.74
C ARG A 541 31.83 6.95 26.97
N LEU A 542 33.03 7.48 27.11
CA LEU A 542 34.25 6.97 26.48
C LEU A 542 35.30 6.66 27.57
N ARG A 543 35.86 5.45 27.58
CA ARG A 543 36.82 4.96 28.60
C ARG A 543 38.01 4.26 27.93
N GLY A 544 39.13 4.16 28.65
CA GLY A 544 40.37 3.52 28.20
C GLY A 544 41.45 4.51 27.77
N ARG A 545 42.61 4.01 27.34
CA ARG A 545 43.80 4.81 27.02
C ARG A 545 43.50 5.94 26.03
N GLY A 546 43.84 7.17 26.42
CA GLY A 546 43.60 8.38 25.62
C GLY A 546 42.20 9.01 25.75
N SER A 547 41.25 8.38 26.46
CA SER A 547 39.89 8.95 26.65
C SER A 547 39.82 10.14 27.62
N GLY A 548 40.78 10.27 28.53
CA GLY A 548 40.81 11.31 29.58
C GLY A 548 39.90 11.04 30.79
N SER A 549 39.14 9.94 30.80
CA SER A 549 38.19 9.61 31.87
C SER A 549 38.88 8.91 33.06
N LYS A 550 38.74 9.48 34.27
CA LYS A 550 39.10 8.82 35.54
C LYS A 550 37.98 7.89 36.03
N GLU A 551 38.30 7.00 36.96
CA GLU A 551 37.31 6.11 37.59
C GLU A 551 36.67 6.75 38.83
N PRO A 552 35.38 6.45 39.13
CA PRO A 552 34.74 6.91 40.36
C PRO A 552 35.29 6.13 41.57
N GLY A 553 36.41 6.62 42.14
CA GLY A 553 37.06 6.04 43.32
C GLY A 553 38.55 5.72 43.16
N ALA A 554 39.16 5.94 41.98
CA ALA A 554 40.60 5.77 41.77
C ALA A 554 41.23 7.03 41.17
N GLU A 555 42.45 7.37 41.62
CA GLU A 555 43.10 8.63 41.23
C GLU A 555 43.79 8.55 39.85
N GLU A 556 44.11 7.35 39.37
CA GLU A 556 44.80 7.08 38.10
C GLU A 556 43.86 6.90 36.90
N ILE A 557 44.45 6.85 35.69
CA ILE A 557 43.74 6.71 34.42
C ILE A 557 43.71 5.24 34.01
N ALA A 558 42.53 4.69 33.75
CA ALA A 558 42.32 3.27 33.43
C ALA A 558 43.16 2.79 32.23
N ASN A 559 44.07 1.82 32.46
CA ASN A 559 44.98 1.25 31.45
C ASN A 559 44.29 0.23 30.49
N GLU A 560 43.01 0.42 30.23
CA GLU A 560 42.17 -0.44 29.40
C GLU A 560 42.18 -0.02 27.91
N PRO A 561 41.91 -0.94 26.97
CA PRO A 561 41.67 -0.57 25.57
C PRO A 561 40.47 0.36 25.42
N LEU A 562 40.60 1.32 24.50
CA LEU A 562 39.61 2.37 24.24
C LEU A 562 38.24 1.76 23.85
N ALA A 563 37.18 2.17 24.55
CA ALA A 563 35.83 1.65 24.35
C ALA A 563 34.74 2.72 24.57
N VAL A 564 33.66 2.61 23.80
CA VAL A 564 32.39 3.34 24.03
C VAL A 564 31.54 2.53 25.01
N LEU A 565 31.01 3.21 26.02
CA LEU A 565 30.09 2.67 27.02
C LEU A 565 28.72 3.29 26.78
N ILE A 566 27.68 2.46 26.71
CA ILE A 566 26.29 2.88 26.46
C ILE A 566 25.43 2.30 27.57
N SER A 567 24.55 3.12 28.16
CA SER A 567 23.43 2.60 28.94
C SER A 567 22.12 3.34 28.70
N SER A 568 20.99 2.65 28.87
CA SER A 568 19.66 3.26 28.84
C SER A 568 18.67 2.50 29.72
N GLU A 569 17.65 3.20 30.19
CA GLU A 569 16.50 2.63 30.92
C GLU A 569 15.42 2.07 29.97
N ASN A 570 15.59 2.20 28.65
CA ASN A 570 14.66 1.73 27.63
C ASN A 570 15.39 0.88 26.56
N GLU A 571 14.90 -0.33 26.31
CA GLU A 571 15.43 -1.28 25.33
C GLU A 571 15.52 -0.71 23.90
N ARG A 572 14.48 0.02 23.46
CA ARG A 572 14.46 0.61 22.11
C ARG A 572 15.51 1.72 21.96
N SER A 573 15.66 2.55 22.99
CA SER A 573 16.72 3.57 23.06
C SER A 573 18.11 2.92 23.10
N PHE A 574 18.27 1.84 23.84
CA PHE A 574 19.52 1.08 23.95
C PHE A 574 19.95 0.48 22.61
N THR A 575 19.08 -0.27 21.93
CA THR A 575 19.39 -0.90 20.64
C THR A 575 19.78 0.13 19.57
N ILE A 576 19.02 1.22 19.44
CA ILE A 576 19.33 2.31 18.49
C ILE A 576 20.69 2.95 18.82
N ALA A 577 20.98 3.21 20.10
CA ALA A 577 22.26 3.76 20.51
C ALA A 577 23.44 2.82 20.19
N CYS A 578 23.28 1.52 20.44
CA CYS A 578 24.30 0.51 20.14
C CYS A 578 24.53 0.34 18.63
N GLU A 579 23.47 0.29 17.81
CA GLU A 579 23.61 0.22 16.35
C GLU A 579 24.34 1.44 15.78
N GLN A 580 23.91 2.65 16.15
CA GLN A 580 24.54 3.90 15.70
C GLN A 580 26.00 4.04 16.17
N ALA A 581 26.32 3.58 17.39
CA ALA A 581 27.70 3.56 17.88
C ALA A 581 28.57 2.52 17.17
N ARG A 582 28.05 1.31 16.89
CA ARG A 582 28.77 0.28 16.10
C ARG A 582 29.00 0.74 14.65
N ALA A 583 28.03 1.44 14.05
CA ALA A 583 28.17 2.06 12.73
C ALA A 583 29.27 3.14 12.72
N LEU A 584 29.25 4.06 13.69
CA LEU A 584 30.28 5.10 13.85
C LEU A 584 31.68 4.50 14.05
N VAL A 585 31.82 3.49 14.92
CA VAL A 585 33.11 2.80 15.14
C VAL A 585 33.58 2.08 13.87
N THR A 586 32.67 1.47 13.10
CA THR A 586 33.01 0.84 11.81
C THR A 586 33.47 1.85 10.77
N SER A 587 32.81 3.02 10.65
CA SER A 587 33.26 4.11 9.77
C SER A 587 34.65 4.61 10.16
N ILE A 588 34.88 4.87 11.45
CA ILE A 588 36.17 5.36 11.95
C ILE A 588 37.29 4.32 11.76
N ARG A 589 36.97 3.01 11.79
CA ARG A 589 37.91 1.95 11.41
C ARG A 589 38.26 1.99 9.91
N GLN A 590 37.29 2.20 9.03
CA GLN A 590 37.52 2.31 7.58
C GLN A 590 38.33 3.56 7.22
N ASP A 591 38.04 4.70 7.86
CA ASP A 591 38.82 5.93 7.77
C ASP A 591 40.27 5.70 8.23
N TYR A 592 40.47 5.05 9.39
CA TYR A 592 41.81 4.77 9.91
C TYR A 592 42.58 3.82 9.01
N HIS A 593 41.94 2.78 8.49
CA HIS A 593 42.57 1.83 7.57
C HIS A 593 43.00 2.50 6.25
N SER A 594 42.23 3.49 5.80
CA SER A 594 42.54 4.31 4.62
C SER A 594 43.67 5.33 4.91
N PHE A 595 43.69 5.92 6.10
CA PHE A 595 44.77 6.78 6.58
C PHE A 595 46.10 6.02 6.72
N SER A 596 46.08 4.81 7.31
CA SER A 596 47.25 3.93 7.37
C SER A 596 47.74 3.50 5.99
N ALA A 597 46.84 3.27 5.03
CA ALA A 597 47.20 2.95 3.65
C ALA A 597 47.76 4.14 2.85
N GLN A 598 47.65 5.37 3.36
CA GLN A 598 48.20 6.59 2.76
C GLN A 598 49.52 7.07 3.42
N ARG A 599 49.92 6.50 4.57
CA ARG A 599 51.27 6.70 5.11
C ARG A 599 52.28 5.97 4.19
N PRO A 600 53.33 6.64 3.68
CA PRO A 600 54.44 5.93 3.03
C PRO A 600 55.16 5.04 4.05
N PRO A 601 55.68 3.87 3.66
CA PRO A 601 56.51 3.08 4.55
C PRO A 601 57.82 3.83 4.79
N HIS A 602 58.16 4.05 6.06
CA HIS A 602 59.53 4.32 6.47
C HIS A 602 60.01 3.22 7.42
N ASP A 603 61.32 3.03 7.41
CA ASP A 603 61.98 1.79 7.78
C ASP A 603 61.94 1.50 9.28
N ASN A 604 61.86 0.22 9.64
CA ASN A 604 62.22 -0.24 10.99
C ASN A 604 63.75 -0.29 11.12
N PRO A 605 64.37 0.43 12.07
CA PRO A 605 65.61 -0.01 12.69
C PRO A 605 65.31 -1.14 13.70
N ILE A 606 66.33 -1.91 14.07
CA ILE A 606 66.21 -3.07 14.95
C ILE A 606 66.27 -2.64 16.43
N ALA A 607 65.60 -3.41 17.30
CA ALA A 607 65.42 -3.11 18.72
C ALA A 607 66.72 -3.01 19.55
N SER A 608 66.72 -2.15 20.56
CA SER A 608 67.01 -2.54 21.96
C SER A 608 66.79 -1.41 22.98
N ASN A 609 66.67 -1.82 24.24
CA ASN A 609 66.60 -1.10 25.52
C ASN A 609 67.22 0.31 25.59
N GLY A 610 66.63 1.20 26.42
CA GLY A 610 67.42 2.24 27.12
C GLY A 610 66.73 3.59 27.34
N GLU A 611 66.39 3.85 28.60
CA GLU A 611 66.53 5.10 29.36
C GLU A 611 66.82 6.49 28.71
N ASN A 612 66.17 7.51 29.29
CA ASN A 612 66.72 8.86 29.61
C ASN A 612 67.14 9.87 28.50
N ARG A 613 66.23 10.84 28.26
CA ARG A 613 66.35 12.29 28.63
C ARG A 613 67.45 13.19 28.00
N ILE A 614 67.06 14.44 27.66
CA ILE A 614 67.84 15.73 27.54
C ILE A 614 68.13 16.31 26.11
N ASP A 615 67.62 17.55 25.92
CA ASP A 615 68.03 18.75 25.14
C ASP A 615 68.45 18.82 23.64
N MET A 616 67.87 19.82 22.96
CA MET A 616 68.49 21.08 22.45
C MET A 616 70.01 21.10 22.12
N SER A 617 70.53 21.83 21.12
CA SER A 617 69.95 22.88 20.23
C SER A 617 70.88 23.29 19.06
N MET A 618 70.33 24.03 18.07
CA MET A 618 70.97 25.06 17.19
C MET A 618 72.27 24.73 16.39
N THR A 619 72.39 25.10 15.11
CA THR A 619 72.63 26.51 14.68
C THR A 619 72.38 26.75 13.16
N ARG A 620 72.36 28.04 12.75
CA ARG A 620 72.28 28.62 11.37
C ARG A 620 73.55 29.51 11.13
N PRO A 621 73.72 30.42 10.12
CA PRO A 621 72.90 30.94 8.98
C PRO A 621 73.74 31.08 7.66
N PRO A 622 73.60 32.08 6.73
CA PRO A 622 72.50 32.97 6.25
C PRO A 622 72.19 32.72 4.72
N LEU A 623 71.55 33.53 3.83
CA LEU A 623 70.81 34.82 3.75
C LEU A 623 69.37 34.54 3.21
N HIS A 624 68.40 35.42 2.83
CA HIS A 624 68.24 36.86 2.45
C HIS A 624 68.56 37.26 0.98
N PRO A 625 67.86 38.24 0.34
CA PRO A 625 66.80 39.14 0.87
C PRO A 625 65.49 39.33 0.02
N VAL A 626 64.52 40.05 0.61
CA VAL A 626 63.52 40.97 -0.03
C VAL A 626 62.36 40.35 -0.87
N MET A 627 61.08 40.77 -0.81
CA MET A 627 60.16 41.51 0.11
C MET A 627 58.74 41.41 -0.57
N ILE A 628 57.56 41.98 -0.23
CA ILE A 628 56.88 42.84 0.77
C ILE A 628 55.35 42.50 0.59
N ALA A 629 54.34 42.68 1.45
CA ALA A 629 54.07 42.97 2.87
C ALA A 629 52.74 42.21 3.20
N GLU A 630 51.73 42.55 4.01
CA GLU A 630 51.43 43.50 5.11
C GLU A 630 50.28 42.79 5.89
N GLN A 631 50.28 42.46 7.20
CA GLN A 631 50.47 43.18 8.47
C GLN A 631 49.22 43.92 9.01
N MET A 632 48.91 44.01 10.32
CA MET A 632 49.25 43.23 11.56
C MET A 632 48.27 43.66 12.71
N ARG A 633 47.67 42.77 13.51
CA ARG A 633 48.03 42.26 14.89
C ARG A 633 47.83 43.19 16.13
N TYR A 634 47.68 42.52 17.29
CA TYR A 634 47.82 42.94 18.72
C TYR A 634 46.60 43.64 19.39
N GLY A 635 46.30 43.45 20.69
CA GLY A 635 46.78 42.43 21.66
C GLY A 635 46.50 42.73 23.17
N LEU A 636 46.62 41.70 24.03
CA LEU A 636 46.87 41.69 25.50
C LEU A 636 45.77 42.14 26.54
N PRO A 637 45.88 41.76 27.85
CA PRO A 637 44.88 41.93 28.96
C PRO A 637 45.34 43.00 30.01
N PRO A 638 44.92 43.11 31.32
CA PRO A 638 44.02 42.29 32.20
C PRO A 638 43.12 43.03 33.26
N GLY A 639 42.42 42.25 34.12
CA GLY A 639 41.86 42.63 35.46
C GLY A 639 40.41 43.15 35.51
N GLN A 640 39.68 43.22 36.64
CA GLN A 640 39.74 42.57 37.98
C GLN A 640 38.42 42.89 38.77
N GLU A 641 38.00 42.05 39.74
CA GLU A 641 36.97 42.36 40.81
C GLU A 641 35.49 42.62 40.38
N VAL A 642 34.41 42.44 41.18
CA VAL A 642 34.16 41.96 42.58
C VAL A 642 32.89 41.04 42.61
N LEU A 643 32.71 40.26 43.70
CA LEU A 643 31.45 39.65 44.20
C LEU A 643 30.52 40.74 44.87
N PRO A 644 29.36 40.48 45.55
CA PRO A 644 28.80 39.21 46.07
C PRO A 644 27.24 39.02 46.06
N HIS A 645 26.76 37.92 46.68
CA HIS A 645 25.59 37.77 47.61
C HIS A 645 24.18 38.38 47.31
N PHE A 646 23.04 37.89 47.83
CA PHE A 646 22.58 36.59 48.37
C PHE A 646 21.05 36.67 48.58
N GLU A 647 20.38 35.52 48.81
CA GLU A 647 19.08 35.41 49.53
C GLU A 647 17.85 36.20 49.01
N ALA A 648 16.67 36.11 49.64
CA ALA A 648 15.81 34.93 49.86
C ALA A 648 14.41 35.34 50.41
N LEU A 649 13.47 34.39 50.36
CA LEU A 649 12.33 34.21 51.27
C LEU A 649 11.12 35.19 51.30
N ASN A 650 9.97 34.54 51.52
CA ASN A 650 8.75 34.98 52.22
C ASN A 650 7.64 35.80 51.52
N ALA A 651 6.42 35.27 51.65
CA ALA A 651 5.14 36.00 51.61
C ALA A 651 4.83 36.60 53.00
N PRO A 652 3.73 37.39 53.18
CA PRO A 652 2.46 36.74 53.53
C PRO A 652 1.14 37.45 53.09
N SER A 653 0.09 36.62 53.00
CA SER A 653 -1.32 36.73 53.46
C SER A 653 -2.02 38.04 53.93
N ILE A 654 -3.37 37.94 53.96
CA ILE A 654 -4.39 38.67 54.80
C ILE A 654 -5.28 39.77 54.12
N ALA A 655 -6.35 39.30 53.44
CA ALA A 655 -7.80 39.40 53.78
C ALA A 655 -8.65 40.72 53.90
N PHE A 656 -9.98 40.51 53.73
CA PHE A 656 -11.18 41.25 54.22
C PHE A 656 -11.79 42.49 53.50
N GLY A 657 -13.14 42.57 53.56
CA GLY A 657 -14.01 43.73 53.18
C GLY A 657 -14.64 43.65 51.76
N GLN A 658 -15.90 43.29 51.46
CA GLN A 658 -17.29 43.51 51.95
C GLN A 658 -18.05 44.76 51.43
N SER A 659 -19.34 44.53 51.08
CA SER A 659 -20.43 45.47 50.77
C SER A 659 -20.35 46.27 49.44
N GLY A 660 -21.47 46.61 48.76
CA GLY A 660 -22.86 46.18 48.99
C GLY A 660 -23.91 46.89 48.11
N HIS A 661 -25.18 46.46 48.27
CA HIS A 661 -26.45 47.05 47.76
C HIS A 661 -26.80 46.97 46.24
N VAL A 662 -28.08 47.05 45.80
CA VAL A 662 -29.35 46.36 46.19
C VAL A 662 -30.54 46.87 45.32
N ASN A 663 -31.51 45.99 45.00
CA ASN A 663 -32.87 46.27 44.46
C ASN A 663 -33.03 46.87 43.03
N SER A 664 -34.16 46.73 42.30
CA SER A 664 -35.29 45.74 42.32
C SER A 664 -36.33 46.02 41.20
N ILE A 665 -37.35 45.13 41.08
CA ILE A 665 -38.75 45.37 40.60
C ILE A 665 -39.09 45.18 39.09
N ASP A 666 -40.27 44.53 38.88
CA ASP A 666 -41.15 44.32 37.71
C ASP A 666 -40.64 43.74 36.36
N GLY A 667 -41.47 43.02 35.57
CA GLY A 667 -42.80 42.45 35.88
C GLY A 667 -43.71 42.18 34.65
N SER A 668 -44.39 41.02 34.62
CA SER A 668 -45.52 40.66 33.71
C SER A 668 -45.16 40.42 32.19
N ASN A 669 -45.94 39.71 31.33
CA ASN A 669 -47.19 38.95 31.51
C ASN A 669 -47.47 37.88 30.40
N ILE A 670 -48.09 36.75 30.79
CA ILE A 670 -49.16 35.96 30.10
C ILE A 670 -49.04 35.55 28.60
N SER A 671 -49.08 34.23 28.32
CA SER A 671 -50.26 33.55 27.72
C SER A 671 -50.15 32.02 27.64
N PHE A 672 -51.28 31.33 27.82
CA PHE A 672 -51.49 29.87 27.68
C PHE A 672 -52.53 29.62 26.58
N ILE A 673 -52.45 28.48 25.88
CA ILE A 673 -53.64 27.77 25.35
C ILE A 673 -53.48 26.27 25.63
N GLN A 674 -54.55 25.65 26.14
CA GLN A 674 -54.67 24.23 26.48
C GLN A 674 -56.13 23.80 26.29
N THR A 675 -56.40 22.63 25.68
CA THR A 675 -57.66 21.85 25.71
C THR A 675 -57.50 20.60 24.80
N ASN A 676 -58.20 19.46 24.93
CA ASN A 676 -58.90 18.78 26.05
C ASN A 676 -59.17 17.30 25.64
N GLY A 677 -59.39 16.40 26.61
CA GLY A 677 -60.10 15.11 26.42
C GLY A 677 -61.47 15.16 27.13
N PRO A 678 -62.02 14.06 27.71
CA PRO A 678 -61.79 12.62 27.58
C PRO A 678 -63.18 11.89 27.40
N PRO A 679 -63.67 10.85 28.15
CA PRO A 679 -63.08 9.62 28.76
C PRO A 679 -63.87 8.28 28.50
N GLY A 680 -63.32 7.14 28.96
CA GLY A 680 -64.10 5.97 29.48
C GLY A 680 -63.93 4.61 28.76
N THR A 681 -63.99 3.43 29.39
CA THR A 681 -64.00 3.03 30.83
C THR A 681 -63.52 1.56 31.05
N SER A 682 -62.75 1.32 32.13
CA SER A 682 -62.48 0.07 32.92
C SER A 682 -63.04 -1.33 32.51
N LYS A 683 -62.39 -2.50 32.72
CA LYS A 683 -61.95 -3.09 34.03
C LYS A 683 -60.97 -4.30 33.93
N TYR A 684 -60.16 -4.48 34.98
CA TYR A 684 -59.69 -5.71 35.68
C TYR A 684 -59.40 -7.07 34.95
N SER A 685 -58.09 -7.36 34.86
CA SER A 685 -57.34 -8.49 35.50
C SER A 685 -57.76 -9.98 35.45
N ALA A 686 -56.69 -10.80 35.40
CA ALA A 686 -56.51 -12.14 36.00
C ALA A 686 -57.12 -13.37 35.28
N VAL A 687 -56.23 -14.30 34.90
CA VAL A 687 -56.54 -15.62 34.34
C VAL A 687 -56.44 -16.69 35.44
N ARG A 688 -57.47 -17.55 35.55
CA ARG A 688 -57.39 -18.87 36.18
C ARG A 688 -58.29 -19.87 35.42
N PRO A 689 -58.11 -21.20 35.62
CA PRO A 689 -58.25 -22.14 34.50
C PRO A 689 -59.46 -23.09 34.59
N ASP A 690 -59.48 -23.98 33.59
CA ASP A 690 -60.00 -25.35 33.61
C ASP A 690 -61.49 -25.66 33.45
N SER A 691 -61.69 -26.56 32.47
CA SER A 691 -62.59 -27.71 32.47
C SER A 691 -64.07 -27.59 32.02
N ALA A 692 -64.33 -28.41 30.99
CA ALA A 692 -65.54 -29.19 30.72
C ALA A 692 -66.82 -28.48 30.21
N MET A 693 -67.71 -29.11 29.43
CA MET A 693 -67.65 -30.25 28.48
C MET A 693 -69.08 -30.47 27.92
N LYS A 694 -69.22 -31.16 26.77
CA LYS A 694 -70.46 -31.70 26.11
C LYS A 694 -71.06 -30.77 25.04
N VAL A 695 -71.60 -31.23 23.91
CA VAL A 695 -71.77 -32.57 23.27
C VAL A 695 -72.08 -32.29 21.76
N ARG A 696 -71.72 -33.06 20.71
CA ARG A 696 -71.89 -34.52 20.49
C ARG A 696 -71.06 -35.02 19.28
N GLY A 697 -70.47 -36.22 19.39
CA GLY A 697 -70.21 -37.17 18.28
C GLY A 697 -69.05 -36.89 17.29
N SER A 698 -68.39 -37.90 16.70
CA SER A 698 -68.34 -39.34 17.06
C SER A 698 -67.19 -40.10 16.34
N TYR A 699 -66.46 -40.92 17.09
CA TYR A 699 -65.68 -42.12 16.69
C TYR A 699 -64.73 -42.11 15.47
N SER A 700 -63.45 -41.83 15.77
CA SER A 700 -62.28 -42.75 15.68
C SER A 700 -61.77 -43.39 14.37
N SER A 701 -60.42 -43.48 14.35
CA SER A 701 -59.54 -44.55 13.82
C SER A 701 -59.29 -44.73 12.31
N SER A 702 -58.12 -44.21 11.90
CA SER A 702 -56.99 -44.96 11.33
C SER A 702 -57.05 -45.67 9.96
N ALA A 703 -56.16 -45.18 9.08
CA ALA A 703 -55.39 -45.91 8.06
C ALA A 703 -56.07 -46.34 6.74
N THR A 704 -55.22 -46.50 5.70
CA THR A 704 -55.51 -46.93 4.31
C THR A 704 -56.40 -45.99 3.47
N ARG A 705 -56.38 -45.96 2.13
CA ARG A 705 -55.41 -46.28 1.03
C ARG A 705 -56.14 -45.91 -0.29
N PHE A 706 -55.47 -45.84 -1.46
CA PHE A 706 -56.08 -45.54 -2.78
C PHE A 706 -56.74 -44.13 -2.88
N SER A 707 -57.17 -43.60 -4.02
CA SER A 707 -56.59 -43.59 -5.39
C SER A 707 -57.26 -42.49 -6.25
N SER A 708 -56.59 -42.12 -7.33
CA SER A 708 -57.10 -41.40 -8.52
C SER A 708 -58.58 -41.51 -8.88
N GLU A 709 -59.21 -40.43 -9.36
CA GLU A 709 -60.28 -40.53 -10.37
C GLU A 709 -60.52 -39.26 -11.24
N SER A 710 -60.44 -39.44 -12.58
CA SER A 710 -60.93 -38.53 -13.65
C SER A 710 -60.27 -37.12 -13.75
N PRO A 711 -60.28 -36.45 -14.93
CA PRO A 711 -61.49 -36.11 -15.69
C PRO A 711 -61.54 -36.64 -17.15
N GLN A 712 -62.74 -36.66 -17.74
CA GLN A 712 -62.94 -36.87 -19.19
C GLN A 712 -64.01 -35.93 -19.76
N LYS A 713 -63.64 -35.11 -20.76
CA LYS A 713 -64.20 -35.09 -22.14
C LYS A 713 -64.00 -33.74 -22.84
N MET A 714 -63.12 -33.73 -23.86
CA MET A 714 -63.57 -33.53 -25.25
C MET A 714 -62.52 -34.05 -26.24
N MET A 715 -62.90 -34.16 -27.53
CA MET A 715 -62.08 -34.72 -28.62
C MET A 715 -60.84 -33.86 -28.95
N GLY A 716 -59.71 -34.35 -29.46
CA GLY A 716 -59.27 -35.74 -29.70
C GLY A 716 -59.11 -36.12 -31.19
N PHE A 717 -57.88 -36.48 -31.62
CA PHE A 717 -57.65 -37.31 -32.83
C PHE A 717 -56.32 -38.10 -32.75
N ARG A 718 -56.26 -39.19 -33.52
CA ARG A 718 -55.28 -40.31 -33.63
C ARG A 718 -53.82 -39.83 -33.90
N THR A 719 -52.72 -40.60 -33.73
CA THR A 719 -52.48 -42.05 -33.96
C THR A 719 -51.38 -42.69 -33.07
N CYS A 720 -51.28 -44.02 -33.12
CA CYS A 720 -50.32 -44.91 -32.46
C CYS A 720 -48.82 -44.52 -32.59
N LEU A 721 -48.17 -44.13 -31.48
CA LEU A 721 -46.71 -43.95 -31.41
C LEU A 721 -45.98 -44.30 -30.07
N PRO A 722 -46.61 -44.49 -28.89
CA PRO A 722 -45.91 -44.33 -27.61
C PRO A 722 -44.96 -45.48 -27.23
N ILE A 723 -45.26 -46.74 -27.56
CA ILE A 723 -44.48 -47.89 -27.07
C ILE A 723 -43.10 -47.95 -27.73
N ALA A 724 -43.04 -47.74 -29.06
CA ALA A 724 -41.77 -47.62 -29.77
C ALA A 724 -40.99 -46.38 -29.31
N SER A 725 -41.68 -45.25 -29.09
CA SER A 725 -41.05 -44.03 -28.57
C SER A 725 -40.44 -44.23 -27.18
N MET A 726 -41.12 -44.93 -26.26
CA MET A 726 -40.62 -45.18 -24.90
C MET A 726 -39.44 -46.15 -24.88
N LEU A 727 -39.49 -47.24 -25.65
CA LEU A 727 -38.34 -48.15 -25.80
C LEU A 727 -37.16 -47.45 -26.48
N LEU A 728 -37.41 -46.60 -27.48
CA LEU A 728 -36.38 -45.79 -28.12
C LEU A 728 -35.80 -44.75 -27.15
N PHE A 729 -36.62 -44.16 -26.26
CA PHE A 729 -36.15 -43.24 -25.22
C PHE A 729 -35.28 -43.94 -24.18
N VAL A 730 -35.68 -45.13 -23.71
CA VAL A 730 -34.87 -45.94 -22.79
C VAL A 730 -33.57 -46.40 -23.46
N MET A 731 -33.62 -46.83 -24.72
CA MET A 731 -32.41 -47.14 -25.49
C MET A 731 -31.52 -45.92 -25.69
N LEU A 732 -32.06 -44.75 -26.04
CA LEU A 732 -31.29 -43.50 -26.11
C LEU A 732 -30.71 -43.10 -24.75
N HIS A 733 -31.42 -43.33 -23.63
CA HIS A 733 -30.89 -43.07 -22.29
C HIS A 733 -29.76 -44.03 -21.92
N CYS A 734 -29.89 -45.32 -22.22
CA CYS A 734 -28.83 -46.31 -22.02
C CYS A 734 -27.64 -46.08 -22.95
N ILE A 735 -27.87 -45.60 -24.18
CA ILE A 735 -26.82 -45.22 -25.13
C ILE A 735 -26.15 -43.91 -24.69
N SER A 736 -26.89 -42.90 -24.24
CA SER A 736 -26.31 -41.66 -23.71
C SER A 736 -25.53 -41.90 -22.42
N LEU A 737 -26.03 -42.76 -21.52
CA LEU A 737 -25.30 -43.19 -20.33
C LEU A 737 -23.99 -43.92 -20.70
N LYS A 738 -23.98 -44.77 -21.74
CA LYS A 738 -22.75 -45.40 -22.25
C LYS A 738 -21.79 -44.41 -22.94
N ILE A 739 -22.30 -43.42 -23.69
CA ILE A 739 -21.49 -42.38 -24.34
C ILE A 739 -20.89 -41.41 -23.32
N ILE A 740 -21.61 -41.11 -22.23
CA ILE A 740 -21.09 -40.32 -21.10
C ILE A 740 -20.03 -41.12 -20.32
N ALA A 741 -20.23 -42.44 -20.17
CA ALA A 741 -19.31 -43.32 -19.44
C ALA A 741 -17.97 -43.62 -20.15
N SER A 742 -17.72 -43.10 -21.36
CA SER A 742 -16.46 -43.35 -22.09
C SER A 742 -15.77 -42.09 -22.64
N LYS A 743 -16.01 -40.91 -22.05
CA LYS A 743 -15.13 -39.75 -22.24
C LYS A 743 -13.98 -39.79 -21.23
N GLY A 744 -12.85 -40.37 -21.65
CA GLY A 744 -11.59 -40.26 -20.91
C GLY A 744 -11.12 -38.81 -20.80
N VAL A 745 -10.34 -38.50 -19.78
CA VAL A 745 -9.85 -37.12 -19.51
C VAL A 745 -8.97 -36.67 -20.67
N ARG A 746 -9.12 -35.44 -21.16
CA ARG A 746 -8.45 -34.96 -22.38
C ARG A 746 -7.11 -34.31 -22.01
N THR A 747 -6.01 -34.97 -22.33
CA THR A 747 -4.66 -34.50 -21.99
C THR A 747 -3.85 -34.24 -23.25
N ALA A 748 -3.55 -32.97 -23.50
CA ALA A 748 -2.59 -32.58 -24.54
C ALA A 748 -1.16 -32.82 -24.04
N VAL A 749 -0.28 -33.26 -24.95
CA VAL A 749 1.15 -33.47 -24.68
C VAL A 749 1.96 -32.80 -25.78
N LEU A 750 2.73 -31.77 -25.43
CA LEU A 750 3.68 -31.12 -26.34
C LEU A 750 5.05 -31.75 -26.17
N LEU A 751 5.59 -32.33 -27.24
CA LEU A 751 6.91 -32.96 -27.30
C LEU A 751 7.79 -32.26 -28.33
N GLU A 752 9.12 -32.26 -28.11
CA GLU A 752 10.07 -31.69 -29.07
C GLU A 752 10.26 -32.57 -30.32
N ASN A 753 10.15 -33.90 -30.17
CA ASN A 753 10.31 -34.89 -31.23
C ASN A 753 9.50 -36.16 -30.95
N ASP A 754 9.12 -36.89 -31.99
CA ASP A 754 8.40 -38.19 -31.91
C ASP A 754 9.12 -39.23 -31.03
N ARG A 755 10.46 -39.22 -31.04
CA ARG A 755 11.29 -40.04 -30.14
C ARG A 755 10.94 -39.89 -28.65
N GLY A 756 10.47 -38.72 -28.22
CA GLY A 756 10.05 -38.48 -26.84
C GLY A 756 8.88 -39.37 -26.38
N VAL A 757 8.04 -39.86 -27.30
CA VAL A 757 6.99 -40.84 -26.98
C VAL A 757 7.59 -42.17 -26.50
N SER A 758 8.78 -42.53 -26.99
CA SER A 758 9.53 -43.73 -26.59
C SER A 758 10.47 -43.54 -25.40
N THR A 759 10.79 -42.29 -25.01
CA THR A 759 11.67 -41.96 -23.87
C THR A 759 10.91 -41.85 -22.55
N TYR A 760 9.62 -41.51 -22.62
CA TYR A 760 8.71 -41.30 -21.49
C TYR A 760 7.54 -42.30 -21.54
N SER A 761 7.76 -43.50 -22.08
CA SER A 761 6.71 -44.46 -22.42
C SER A 761 5.97 -44.99 -21.18
N LYS A 762 6.69 -45.39 -20.12
CA LYS A 762 6.10 -45.84 -18.85
C LYS A 762 5.22 -44.75 -18.22
N PHE A 763 5.67 -43.50 -18.28
CA PHE A 763 4.90 -42.36 -17.76
C PHE A 763 3.60 -42.14 -18.54
N PHE A 764 3.63 -42.24 -19.88
CA PHE A 764 2.43 -42.13 -20.69
C PHE A 764 1.50 -43.34 -20.54
N ASP A 765 2.03 -44.55 -20.35
CA ASP A 765 1.23 -45.74 -20.06
C ASP A 765 0.54 -45.66 -18.70
N GLN A 766 1.25 -45.21 -17.64
CA GLN A 766 0.63 -44.90 -16.35
C GLN A 766 -0.50 -43.84 -16.42
N LEU A 767 -0.56 -43.01 -17.46
CA LEU A 767 -1.66 -42.07 -17.68
C LEU A 767 -2.81 -42.71 -18.48
N ARG A 768 -2.48 -43.54 -19.49
CA ARG A 768 -3.47 -44.33 -20.25
C ARG A 768 -4.22 -45.30 -19.35
N GLU A 769 -3.54 -45.99 -18.44
CA GLU A 769 -4.12 -46.89 -17.43
C GLU A 769 -5.11 -46.17 -16.49
N ARG A 770 -4.88 -44.89 -16.19
CA ARG A 770 -5.77 -44.05 -15.37
C ARG A 770 -6.90 -43.38 -16.17
N GLY A 771 -7.04 -43.70 -17.46
CA GLY A 771 -8.13 -43.24 -18.31
C GLY A 771 -7.90 -41.88 -18.99
N HIS A 772 -6.65 -41.39 -19.05
CA HIS A 772 -6.32 -40.20 -19.84
C HIS A 772 -6.24 -40.53 -21.34
N SER A 773 -6.99 -39.76 -22.14
CA SER A 773 -6.83 -39.70 -23.59
C SER A 773 -5.71 -38.73 -23.94
N LEU A 774 -4.56 -39.28 -24.35
CA LEU A 774 -3.35 -38.51 -24.69
C LEU A 774 -3.36 -38.10 -26.17
N THR A 775 -3.22 -36.81 -26.45
CA THR A 775 -2.97 -36.30 -27.82
C THR A 775 -1.60 -35.63 -27.90
N PHE A 776 -0.71 -36.19 -28.72
CA PHE A 776 0.64 -35.68 -28.91
C PHE A 776 0.68 -34.62 -30.02
N ASP A 777 1.39 -33.52 -29.78
CA ASP A 777 1.83 -32.57 -30.79
C ASP A 777 3.36 -32.41 -30.72
N PHE A 778 3.97 -32.23 -31.88
CA PHE A 778 5.42 -32.20 -32.09
C PHE A 778 5.92 -30.83 -32.59
N GLY A 779 5.09 -29.78 -32.52
CA GLY A 779 5.42 -28.41 -32.92
C GLY A 779 5.57 -28.17 -34.43
N ASN A 780 5.93 -29.19 -35.21
CA ASN A 780 6.17 -29.13 -36.65
C ASN A 780 4.89 -29.19 -37.51
N ALA A 781 3.70 -29.11 -36.89
CA ALA A 781 2.43 -29.19 -37.59
C ALA A 781 2.14 -27.92 -38.42
N THR A 782 1.65 -28.08 -39.66
CA THR A 782 1.21 -26.96 -40.51
C THR A 782 -0.08 -26.29 -40.04
N LYS A 783 -0.75 -26.86 -39.03
CA LYS A 783 -1.93 -26.32 -38.35
C LYS A 783 -1.49 -25.76 -37.00
N ALA A 784 -1.96 -24.57 -36.64
CA ALA A 784 -1.72 -24.01 -35.32
C ALA A 784 -2.35 -24.90 -34.24
N PHE A 785 -1.60 -25.17 -33.17
CA PHE A 785 -2.13 -25.90 -32.02
C PHE A 785 -3.04 -24.97 -31.22
N LEU A 786 -4.25 -25.43 -30.92
CA LEU A 786 -5.26 -24.66 -30.19
C LEU A 786 -5.62 -25.40 -28.89
N LEU A 787 -5.49 -24.72 -27.76
CA LEU A 787 -6.00 -25.20 -26.46
C LEU A 787 -7.53 -25.03 -26.34
N GLU A 788 -8.08 -24.13 -27.16
CA GLU A 788 -9.44 -23.60 -27.03
C GLU A 788 -10.04 -23.36 -28.42
N LYS A 789 -11.36 -23.53 -28.56
CA LYS A 789 -12.08 -23.20 -29.78
C LYS A 789 -13.51 -22.79 -29.45
N TYR A 790 -13.94 -21.61 -29.92
CA TYR A 790 -15.26 -21.03 -29.62
C TYR A 790 -15.54 -20.93 -28.10
N ASP A 791 -14.57 -20.38 -27.35
CA ASP A 791 -14.54 -20.31 -25.88
C ASP A 791 -14.52 -21.64 -25.10
N GLU A 792 -14.71 -22.79 -25.75
CA GLU A 792 -14.60 -24.11 -25.13
C GLU A 792 -13.14 -24.62 -25.08
N ASN A 793 -12.70 -25.06 -23.89
CA ASN A 793 -11.42 -25.74 -23.71
C ASN A 793 -11.45 -27.12 -24.42
N LEU A 794 -10.54 -27.33 -25.37
CA LEU A 794 -10.40 -28.59 -26.11
C LEU A 794 -9.73 -29.70 -25.28
N PHE A 795 -8.96 -29.31 -24.27
CA PHE A 795 -8.27 -30.20 -23.34
C PHE A 795 -8.54 -29.81 -21.89
N ASP A 796 -8.50 -30.79 -21.00
CA ASP A 796 -8.68 -30.59 -19.56
C ASP A 796 -7.31 -30.38 -18.88
N HIS A 797 -6.25 -30.99 -19.42
CA HIS A 797 -4.88 -30.92 -18.92
C HIS A 797 -3.87 -30.73 -20.07
N LEU A 798 -2.72 -30.13 -19.76
CA LEU A 798 -1.62 -29.89 -20.69
C LEU A 798 -0.27 -30.34 -20.09
N ILE A 799 0.44 -31.20 -20.80
CA ILE A 799 1.83 -31.60 -20.50
C ILE A 799 2.76 -30.92 -21.50
N ILE A 800 3.83 -30.31 -21.02
CA ILE A 800 4.84 -29.62 -21.82
C ILE A 800 6.21 -30.25 -21.55
N PHE A 801 6.66 -31.11 -22.46
CA PHE A 801 7.99 -31.73 -22.49
C PHE A 801 8.69 -31.29 -23.79
N SER A 802 8.86 -29.98 -23.92
CA SER A 802 9.53 -29.31 -25.06
C SER A 802 10.29 -28.09 -24.58
N SER A 803 11.49 -27.87 -25.11
CA SER A 803 12.32 -26.70 -24.80
C SER A 803 11.66 -25.37 -25.22
N ASP A 804 10.88 -25.37 -26.31
CA ASP A 804 10.22 -24.18 -26.88
C ASP A 804 8.76 -24.44 -27.28
N ILE A 805 7.95 -23.38 -27.30
CA ILE A 805 6.53 -23.34 -27.69
C ILE A 805 6.26 -22.43 -28.90
N LYS A 806 7.27 -21.74 -29.45
CA LYS A 806 7.09 -20.91 -30.66
C LYS A 806 6.51 -21.70 -31.84
N ALA A 807 6.92 -22.96 -31.99
CA ALA A 807 6.51 -23.82 -33.10
C ALA A 807 4.98 -24.08 -33.11
N THR A 808 4.40 -24.31 -31.93
CA THR A 808 2.94 -24.50 -31.76
C THR A 808 2.12 -23.21 -31.87
N ARG A 809 2.79 -22.05 -32.02
CA ARG A 809 2.24 -20.68 -31.94
C ARG A 809 1.61 -20.31 -30.59
N LEU A 810 1.82 -21.11 -29.54
CA LEU A 810 1.38 -20.77 -28.20
C LEU A 810 2.22 -19.63 -27.61
N THR A 811 1.60 -18.85 -26.73
CA THR A 811 2.26 -17.77 -25.98
C THR A 811 2.06 -17.98 -24.49
N ALA A 812 2.91 -17.35 -23.67
CA ALA A 812 2.72 -17.32 -22.22
C ALA A 812 1.33 -16.83 -21.80
N ARG A 813 0.67 -15.97 -22.61
CA ARG A 813 -0.70 -15.52 -22.36
C ARG A 813 -1.69 -16.67 -22.48
N HIS A 814 -1.66 -17.43 -23.58
CA HIS A 814 -2.59 -18.56 -23.78
C HIS A 814 -2.45 -19.65 -22.69
N LEU A 815 -1.25 -19.79 -22.10
CA LEU A 815 -1.02 -20.70 -20.97
C LEU A 815 -1.59 -20.16 -19.64
N MET A 816 -1.54 -18.83 -19.43
CA MET A 816 -2.23 -18.19 -18.29
C MET A 816 -3.75 -18.26 -18.46
N ASP A 817 -4.28 -17.91 -19.64
CA ASP A 817 -5.72 -17.95 -19.93
C ASP A 817 -6.29 -19.37 -19.70
N PHE A 818 -5.52 -20.42 -20.04
CA PHE A 818 -5.88 -21.82 -19.76
C PHE A 818 -5.89 -22.18 -18.27
N LEU A 819 -4.91 -21.71 -17.48
CA LEU A 819 -4.90 -21.88 -16.02
C LEU A 819 -6.08 -21.15 -15.37
N ASP A 820 -6.38 -19.92 -15.79
CA ASP A 820 -7.48 -19.11 -15.25
C ASP A 820 -8.85 -19.72 -15.59
N LYS A 821 -9.01 -20.32 -16.78
CA LYS A 821 -10.16 -21.16 -17.16
C LYS A 821 -10.21 -22.54 -16.46
N GLY A 822 -9.26 -22.86 -15.58
CA GLY A 822 -9.30 -24.04 -14.70
C GLY A 822 -8.53 -25.27 -15.20
N GLY A 823 -7.81 -25.19 -16.33
CA GLY A 823 -6.99 -26.27 -16.85
C GLY A 823 -5.74 -26.51 -16.00
N ASN A 824 -5.23 -27.74 -15.96
CA ASN A 824 -4.02 -28.10 -15.19
C ASN A 824 -2.79 -28.25 -16.10
N ILE A 825 -1.61 -27.80 -15.64
CA ILE A 825 -0.37 -27.79 -16.45
C ILE A 825 0.77 -28.55 -15.76
N LEU A 826 1.46 -29.43 -16.51
CA LEU A 826 2.70 -30.07 -16.09
C LEU A 826 3.83 -29.65 -17.04
N LEU A 827 4.78 -28.84 -16.56
CA LEU A 827 5.95 -28.40 -17.32
C LEU A 827 7.21 -29.14 -16.84
N GLY A 828 7.84 -29.90 -17.75
CA GLY A 828 9.19 -30.43 -17.58
C GLY A 828 10.19 -29.53 -18.30
N ALA A 829 11.07 -28.86 -17.54
CA ALA A 829 12.14 -28.05 -18.10
C ALA A 829 13.43 -28.86 -18.34
N ASN A 830 14.26 -28.36 -19.24
CA ASN A 830 15.64 -28.81 -19.44
C ASN A 830 16.58 -27.59 -19.46
N SER A 831 17.87 -27.82 -19.72
CA SER A 831 18.91 -26.76 -19.72
C SER A 831 18.76 -25.70 -20.82
N GLN A 832 17.82 -25.85 -21.76
CA GLN A 832 17.60 -25.00 -22.93
C GLN A 832 16.20 -24.32 -22.92
N LEU A 833 15.57 -24.22 -21.75
CA LEU A 833 14.20 -23.71 -21.58
C LEU A 833 13.99 -22.30 -22.19
N SER A 834 13.07 -22.20 -23.14
CA SER A 834 12.79 -20.96 -23.88
C SER A 834 12.33 -19.79 -23.01
N LYS A 835 12.66 -18.56 -23.45
CA LYS A 835 12.21 -17.30 -22.82
C LYS A 835 10.68 -17.18 -22.70
N GLY A 836 9.91 -17.86 -23.55
CA GLY A 836 8.45 -17.91 -23.47
C GLY A 836 7.96 -18.69 -22.24
N LEU A 837 8.45 -19.91 -22.05
CA LEU A 837 8.12 -20.74 -20.89
C LEU A 837 8.68 -20.16 -19.58
N ARG A 838 9.87 -19.56 -19.62
CA ARG A 838 10.44 -18.80 -18.48
C ARG A 838 9.54 -17.63 -18.07
N LYS A 839 9.01 -16.86 -19.03
CA LYS A 839 8.07 -15.75 -18.75
C LYS A 839 6.76 -16.26 -18.14
N PHE A 840 6.17 -17.31 -18.71
CA PHE A 840 4.97 -17.96 -18.16
C PHE A 840 5.18 -18.40 -16.70
N SER A 841 6.29 -19.08 -16.41
CA SER A 841 6.61 -19.56 -15.06
C SER A 841 6.76 -18.40 -14.08
N LEU A 842 7.43 -17.31 -14.49
CA LEU A 842 7.56 -16.10 -13.69
C LEU A 842 6.21 -15.42 -13.40
N GLN A 843 5.26 -15.46 -14.34
CA GLN A 843 3.89 -14.98 -14.11
C GLN A 843 3.12 -15.85 -13.09
N CYS A 844 3.50 -17.11 -12.91
CA CYS A 844 3.02 -18.00 -11.84
C CYS A 844 3.81 -17.86 -10.52
N GLY A 845 4.76 -16.92 -10.43
CA GLY A 845 5.61 -16.71 -9.24
C GLY A 845 6.76 -17.73 -9.09
N VAL A 846 7.11 -18.46 -10.15
CA VAL A 846 8.17 -19.47 -10.17
C VAL A 846 9.27 -19.09 -11.15
N SER A 847 10.46 -18.82 -10.63
CA SER A 847 11.65 -18.55 -11.45
C SER A 847 12.47 -19.82 -11.67
N PHE A 848 12.97 -20.02 -12.89
CA PHE A 848 13.95 -21.06 -13.24
C PHE A 848 15.36 -20.45 -13.32
N SER A 849 16.39 -21.19 -12.89
CA SER A 849 17.80 -20.81 -13.03
C SER A 849 18.14 -20.46 -14.49
N SER A 850 19.03 -19.49 -14.69
CA SER A 850 19.35 -18.96 -16.02
C SER A 850 19.86 -20.04 -16.98
N ASP A 851 19.83 -19.74 -18.28
CA ASP A 851 20.32 -20.66 -19.31
C ASP A 851 21.75 -21.15 -18.99
N ALA A 852 21.99 -22.45 -19.18
CA ALA A 852 23.19 -23.18 -18.78
C ALA A 852 23.53 -23.28 -17.26
N MET A 853 22.72 -22.76 -16.32
CA MET A 853 22.92 -22.99 -14.87
C MET A 853 22.16 -24.24 -14.40
N VAL A 854 22.89 -25.31 -14.11
CA VAL A 854 22.41 -26.65 -13.71
C VAL A 854 22.65 -26.84 -12.20
N VAL A 855 21.80 -27.64 -11.53
CA VAL A 855 22.05 -28.03 -10.14
C VAL A 855 23.12 -29.12 -10.10
N LEU A 856 24.17 -28.93 -9.31
CA LEU A 856 25.29 -29.86 -9.14
C LEU A 856 25.38 -30.28 -7.67
N ASP A 857 25.80 -31.51 -7.42
CA ASP A 857 26.15 -32.00 -6.09
C ASP A 857 27.33 -32.97 -6.19
N HIS A 858 28.32 -32.84 -5.30
CA HIS A 858 29.50 -33.71 -5.28
C HIS A 858 29.39 -34.86 -4.26
N VAL A 859 28.42 -34.77 -3.33
CA VAL A 859 28.19 -35.69 -2.22
C VAL A 859 26.98 -36.59 -2.53
N ALA A 860 25.82 -35.99 -2.79
CA ALA A 860 24.57 -36.69 -3.05
C ALA A 860 24.34 -36.84 -4.57
N ARG A 861 25.07 -37.76 -5.21
CA ARG A 861 25.12 -37.91 -6.67
C ARG A 861 25.03 -39.37 -7.13
N VAL A 862 24.57 -39.57 -8.37
CA VAL A 862 24.62 -40.89 -9.03
C VAL A 862 26.00 -41.09 -9.68
N GLU A 863 26.67 -42.19 -9.35
CA GLU A 863 27.93 -42.57 -9.97
C GLU A 863 27.68 -43.27 -11.31
N THR A 864 28.06 -42.63 -12.41
CA THR A 864 27.87 -43.18 -13.77
C THR A 864 28.95 -42.63 -14.68
N ALA A 865 29.48 -43.45 -15.59
CA ALA A 865 30.60 -43.09 -16.47
C ALA A 865 30.34 -41.83 -17.33
N ASN A 866 29.07 -41.50 -17.61
CA ASN A 866 28.67 -40.32 -18.38
C ASN A 866 28.48 -39.04 -17.54
N ASN A 867 28.46 -39.12 -16.19
CA ASN A 867 28.13 -37.99 -15.30
C ASN A 867 29.37 -37.13 -14.94
N LEU A 868 30.13 -36.70 -15.95
CA LEU A 868 31.45 -36.06 -15.80
C LEU A 868 31.49 -34.84 -14.85
N TYR A 869 30.36 -34.13 -14.71
CA TYR A 869 30.23 -32.92 -13.90
C TYR A 869 29.48 -33.11 -12.57
N ASN A 870 29.05 -34.32 -12.24
CA ASN A 870 28.19 -34.62 -11.07
C ASN A 870 26.87 -33.82 -11.10
N SER A 871 26.20 -33.86 -12.25
CA SER A 871 24.94 -33.16 -12.54
C SER A 871 23.67 -33.99 -12.29
N ILE A 872 23.81 -35.32 -12.15
CA ILE A 872 22.73 -36.20 -11.67
C ILE A 872 22.84 -36.29 -10.14
N ILE A 873 21.90 -35.64 -9.46
CA ILE A 873 21.85 -35.52 -7.99
C ILE A 873 20.79 -36.45 -7.39
N LEU A 874 20.94 -36.77 -6.10
CA LEU A 874 20.03 -37.61 -5.33
C LEU A 874 19.32 -36.80 -4.24
N ALA A 875 18.03 -36.58 -4.43
CA ALA A 875 17.21 -35.76 -3.53
C ALA A 875 16.24 -36.60 -2.68
N SER A 876 16.00 -36.17 -1.44
CA SER A 876 15.09 -36.84 -0.51
C SER A 876 14.42 -35.89 0.51
N ASP A 877 14.49 -34.58 0.27
CA ASP A 877 13.83 -33.55 1.07
C ASP A 877 12.51 -33.15 0.42
N PHE A 878 11.40 -33.60 1.01
CA PHE A 878 10.04 -33.53 0.47
C PHE A 878 9.17 -32.59 1.34
N THR A 879 8.20 -31.89 0.72
CA THR A 879 7.19 -31.16 1.51
C THR A 879 6.41 -32.11 2.42
N PRO A 880 6.08 -31.73 3.67
CA PRO A 880 5.26 -32.54 4.56
C PRO A 880 3.76 -32.53 4.17
N SER A 881 3.42 -33.13 3.01
CA SER A 881 2.04 -33.41 2.60
C SER A 881 1.93 -34.68 1.77
N SER A 882 1.36 -35.73 2.38
CA SER A 882 1.07 -37.02 1.77
C SER A 882 0.11 -36.94 0.57
N HIS A 883 -0.67 -35.86 0.43
CA HIS A 883 -1.52 -35.64 -0.75
C HIS A 883 -0.74 -35.22 -2.00
N VAL A 884 0.49 -34.71 -1.86
CA VAL A 884 1.34 -34.26 -2.99
C VAL A 884 2.43 -35.28 -3.30
N VAL A 885 3.18 -35.70 -2.28
CA VAL A 885 4.33 -36.62 -2.46
C VAL A 885 3.96 -38.11 -2.29
N GLY A 886 2.69 -38.40 -1.95
CA GLY A 886 2.18 -39.76 -1.87
C GLY A 886 2.96 -40.65 -0.89
N PRO A 887 3.16 -41.94 -1.20
CA PRO A 887 3.94 -42.85 -0.37
C PRO A 887 5.46 -42.72 -0.57
N THR A 888 5.95 -41.84 -1.47
CA THR A 888 7.38 -41.74 -1.81
C THR A 888 8.31 -41.66 -0.59
N PRO A 889 8.07 -40.81 0.43
CA PRO A 889 8.93 -40.77 1.63
C PRO A 889 9.01 -42.10 2.40
N SER A 890 7.95 -42.92 2.35
CA SER A 890 7.92 -44.23 3.02
C SER A 890 8.67 -45.34 2.27
N THR A 891 9.12 -45.09 1.02
CA THR A 891 9.91 -46.05 0.25
C THR A 891 11.37 -46.14 0.69
N GLY A 892 11.87 -45.13 1.42
CA GLY A 892 13.27 -45.02 1.84
C GLY A 892 14.29 -44.77 0.71
N LYS A 893 13.84 -44.69 -0.55
CA LYS A 893 14.70 -44.47 -1.73
C LYS A 893 14.71 -42.99 -2.12
N GLN A 894 15.82 -42.55 -2.71
CA GLN A 894 16.03 -41.18 -3.16
C GLN A 894 15.51 -40.97 -4.59
N ILE A 895 15.36 -39.70 -5.00
CA ILE A 895 14.96 -39.29 -6.35
C ILE A 895 16.20 -38.89 -7.15
N ALA A 896 16.41 -39.52 -8.30
CA ALA A 896 17.40 -39.08 -9.28
C ALA A 896 16.86 -37.85 -10.04
N PHE A 897 17.65 -36.78 -10.09
CA PHE A 897 17.29 -35.53 -10.75
C PHE A 897 18.48 -34.95 -11.52
N GLN A 898 18.25 -34.42 -12.72
CA GLN A 898 19.24 -33.72 -13.52
C GLN A 898 18.58 -32.56 -14.28
N GLY A 899 18.91 -31.30 -13.94
CA GLY A 899 18.23 -30.16 -14.55
C GLY A 899 18.50 -28.79 -13.96
N LEU A 900 17.62 -27.84 -14.30
CA LEU A 900 17.59 -26.49 -13.75
C LEU A 900 17.13 -26.49 -12.29
N GLY A 901 17.50 -25.45 -11.54
CA GLY A 901 16.90 -25.16 -10.24
C GLY A 901 15.69 -24.22 -10.39
N THR A 902 14.78 -24.25 -9.42
CA THR A 902 13.67 -23.31 -9.29
C THR A 902 13.74 -22.53 -7.98
N ALA A 903 13.28 -21.29 -8.00
CA ALA A 903 13.12 -20.45 -6.81
C ALA A 903 11.78 -19.71 -6.89
N ILE A 904 11.08 -19.65 -5.75
CA ILE A 904 9.77 -19.00 -5.62
C ILE A 904 9.96 -17.51 -5.27
N ASP A 905 9.14 -16.65 -5.88
CA ASP A 905 9.06 -15.23 -5.48
C ASP A 905 8.45 -15.09 -4.07
N THR A 906 9.06 -14.27 -3.21
CA THR A 906 8.65 -14.10 -1.81
C THR A 906 7.27 -13.45 -1.65
N SER A 907 6.73 -12.81 -2.70
CA SER A 907 5.34 -12.35 -2.72
C SER A 907 4.32 -13.49 -2.95
N SER A 908 4.75 -14.63 -3.49
CA SER A 908 3.87 -15.70 -3.97
C SER A 908 3.44 -16.66 -2.85
N ILE A 909 2.32 -16.34 -2.20
CA ILE A 909 1.66 -17.26 -1.25
C ILE A 909 0.97 -18.47 -1.90
N LEU A 910 1.09 -18.67 -3.21
CA LEU A 910 0.40 -19.71 -4.00
C LEU A 910 1.33 -20.83 -4.49
N ALA A 911 2.64 -20.61 -4.47
CA ALA A 911 3.65 -21.58 -4.87
C ALA A 911 4.29 -22.26 -3.65
N PHE A 912 4.75 -23.51 -3.81
CA PHE A 912 5.57 -24.22 -2.82
C PHE A 912 6.47 -25.26 -3.50
N HIS A 913 7.66 -25.48 -2.95
CA HIS A 913 8.56 -26.52 -3.43
C HIS A 913 8.06 -27.91 -2.97
N VAL A 914 7.96 -28.84 -3.92
CA VAL A 914 7.54 -30.24 -3.72
C VAL A 914 8.73 -31.11 -3.31
N LEU A 915 9.88 -30.82 -3.91
CA LEU A 915 11.16 -31.50 -3.71
C LEU A 915 12.26 -30.43 -3.66
N HIS A 916 13.01 -30.38 -2.56
CA HIS A 916 14.16 -29.49 -2.40
C HIS A 916 15.45 -30.19 -2.84
N ALA A 917 16.47 -29.39 -3.17
CA ALA A 917 17.83 -29.90 -3.36
C ALA A 917 18.46 -30.27 -2.00
N PRO A 918 19.36 -31.27 -1.95
CA PRO A 918 20.23 -31.49 -0.79
C PRO A 918 20.94 -30.23 -0.31
N SER A 919 21.27 -30.15 0.98
CA SER A 919 22.03 -29.04 1.57
C SER A 919 23.44 -28.89 0.99
N THR A 920 23.97 -29.93 0.33
CA THR A 920 25.25 -29.98 -0.39
C THR A 920 25.18 -29.49 -1.84
N SER A 921 23.97 -29.29 -2.39
CA SER A 921 23.78 -28.92 -3.79
C SER A 921 23.96 -27.42 -4.04
N TYR A 922 24.36 -27.05 -5.26
CA TYR A 922 24.52 -25.66 -5.68
C TYR A 922 24.25 -25.47 -7.18
N LEU A 923 23.90 -24.24 -7.58
CA LEU A 923 23.62 -23.89 -8.97
C LEU A 923 24.87 -23.38 -9.69
N CYS A 924 25.35 -24.06 -10.74
CA CYS A 924 26.53 -23.61 -11.49
C CYS A 924 26.43 -23.91 -12.99
N ASN A 925 27.24 -23.21 -13.79
CA ASN A 925 27.42 -23.52 -15.21
C ASN A 925 28.69 -24.37 -15.35
N PRO A 926 28.59 -25.68 -15.69
CA PRO A 926 29.76 -26.58 -15.79
C PRO A 926 30.71 -26.25 -16.96
N LYS A 927 30.43 -25.22 -17.75
CA LYS A 927 31.21 -24.80 -18.93
C LYS A 927 31.74 -23.35 -18.85
N GLY A 928 31.74 -22.69 -17.69
CA GLY A 928 32.22 -21.31 -17.58
C GLY A 928 32.73 -20.89 -16.19
N ASP A 929 33.65 -19.91 -16.16
CA ASP A 929 34.52 -19.58 -15.02
C ASP A 929 33.84 -18.91 -13.79
N ALA A 930 32.51 -18.82 -13.75
CA ALA A 930 31.81 -17.84 -12.91
C ALA A 930 30.71 -18.40 -11.99
N CYS A 931 31.08 -19.21 -10.99
CA CYS A 931 30.16 -19.61 -9.90
C CYS A 931 29.95 -18.51 -8.82
N ARG A 932 30.26 -17.24 -9.10
CA ARG A 932 30.35 -16.13 -8.12
C ARG A 932 29.02 -15.56 -7.60
N LYS A 933 27.88 -16.05 -8.08
CA LYS A 933 26.51 -15.69 -7.63
C LYS A 933 25.58 -16.91 -7.65
N SER A 934 26.00 -18.01 -7.03
CA SER A 934 25.19 -19.22 -6.93
C SER A 934 24.15 -19.10 -5.79
N VAL A 935 23.08 -19.88 -5.90
CA VAL A 935 22.19 -20.22 -4.78
C VAL A 935 22.60 -21.61 -4.29
N TYR A 936 22.60 -21.83 -2.98
CA TYR A 936 23.16 -23.01 -2.32
C TYR A 936 22.12 -23.71 -1.44
N GLY A 937 22.21 -25.04 -1.34
CA GLY A 937 21.43 -25.88 -0.43
C GLY A 937 19.93 -25.97 -0.75
N SER A 938 19.14 -26.33 0.27
CA SER A 938 17.70 -26.60 0.16
C SER A 938 16.81 -25.39 -0.16
N ALA A 939 17.38 -24.19 -0.28
CA ALA A 939 16.72 -23.04 -0.89
C ALA A 939 16.50 -23.20 -2.41
N ILE A 940 17.13 -24.19 -3.04
CA ILE A 940 16.90 -24.57 -4.44
C ILE A 940 15.74 -25.59 -4.49
N GLY A 941 14.63 -25.23 -5.11
CA GLY A 941 13.57 -26.20 -5.46
C GLY A 941 13.93 -26.97 -6.72
N LEU A 942 13.75 -28.29 -6.71
CA LEU A 942 13.91 -29.15 -7.89
C LEU A 942 12.58 -29.32 -8.65
N VAL A 943 11.49 -29.43 -7.89
CA VAL A 943 10.11 -29.48 -8.39
C VAL A 943 9.27 -28.50 -7.59
N THR A 944 8.56 -27.60 -8.26
CA THR A 944 7.72 -26.57 -7.65
C THR A 944 6.27 -26.72 -8.08
N ALA A 945 5.35 -26.69 -7.12
CA ALA A 945 3.91 -26.69 -7.35
C ALA A 945 3.31 -25.29 -7.16
N VAL A 946 2.28 -24.98 -7.93
CA VAL A 946 1.45 -23.78 -7.78
C VAL A 946 -0.01 -24.19 -7.75
N GLN A 947 -0.76 -23.67 -6.78
CA GLN A 947 -2.20 -23.87 -6.67
C GLN A 947 -2.90 -22.51 -6.80
N ALA A 948 -3.57 -22.31 -7.93
CA ALA A 948 -4.28 -21.07 -8.25
C ALA A 948 -5.57 -20.90 -7.42
N ARG A 949 -6.11 -19.68 -7.39
CA ARG A 949 -7.31 -19.33 -6.58
C ARG A 949 -8.59 -20.05 -7.03
N ASN A 950 -8.66 -20.45 -8.30
CA ASN A 950 -9.71 -21.29 -8.88
C ASN A 950 -9.48 -22.81 -8.64
N ASN A 951 -8.47 -23.18 -7.85
CA ASN A 951 -7.96 -24.54 -7.64
C ASN A 951 -7.34 -25.25 -8.86
N ALA A 952 -7.06 -24.54 -9.96
CA ALA A 952 -6.18 -25.05 -11.01
C ALA A 952 -4.77 -25.31 -10.44
N ARG A 953 -4.12 -26.36 -10.95
CA ARG A 953 -2.82 -26.84 -10.45
C ARG A 953 -1.78 -26.83 -11.55
N ALA A 954 -0.61 -26.31 -11.23
CA ALA A 954 0.56 -26.36 -12.09
C ALA A 954 1.76 -26.99 -11.35
N ILE A 955 2.56 -27.80 -12.05
CA ILE A 955 3.90 -28.19 -11.60
C ILE A 955 4.95 -27.76 -12.61
N PHE A 956 6.03 -27.24 -12.06
CA PHE A 956 7.26 -26.78 -12.71
C PHE A 956 8.39 -27.69 -12.23
N SER A 957 8.75 -28.70 -13.03
CA SER A 957 9.95 -29.51 -12.79
C SER A 957 11.14 -28.87 -13.48
N GLY A 958 12.27 -28.73 -12.78
CA GLY A 958 13.54 -28.31 -13.39
C GLY A 958 14.19 -29.38 -14.27
N SER A 959 13.67 -30.61 -14.26
CA SER A 959 14.17 -31.76 -15.03
C SER A 959 13.04 -32.43 -15.82
N MET A 960 13.28 -32.67 -17.11
CA MET A 960 12.46 -33.52 -17.98
C MET A 960 12.82 -35.01 -17.79
N GLU A 961 14.10 -35.31 -17.49
CA GLU A 961 14.55 -36.69 -17.26
C GLU A 961 14.04 -37.30 -15.95
N LEU A 962 13.52 -36.48 -15.03
CA LEU A 962 12.71 -36.92 -13.88
C LEU A 962 11.59 -37.90 -14.29
N PHE A 963 11.03 -37.73 -15.49
CA PHE A 963 9.93 -38.52 -16.06
C PHE A 963 10.41 -39.66 -16.97
N SER A 964 11.73 -39.82 -17.18
CA SER A 964 12.33 -40.76 -18.13
C SER A 964 12.17 -42.22 -17.74
N ASP A 965 12.07 -43.09 -18.75
CA ASP A 965 12.06 -44.53 -18.55
C ASP A 965 13.40 -45.06 -17.99
N GLU A 966 14.49 -44.29 -18.12
CA GLU A 966 15.82 -44.55 -17.53
C GLU A 966 15.82 -44.35 -16.01
N TYR A 967 15.17 -43.30 -15.49
CA TYR A 967 15.10 -43.08 -14.05
C TYR A 967 13.97 -43.90 -13.38
N PHE A 968 13.07 -44.49 -14.16
CA PHE A 968 12.07 -45.47 -13.69
C PHE A 968 12.70 -46.88 -13.59
N THR A 969 13.79 -46.98 -12.83
CA THR A 969 14.45 -48.24 -12.44
C THR A 969 14.11 -48.61 -11.00
N SER A 970 14.49 -49.82 -10.58
CA SER A 970 14.32 -50.32 -9.21
C SER A 970 15.02 -49.50 -8.14
N ASP A 971 15.96 -48.63 -8.50
CA ASP A 971 16.99 -48.13 -7.59
C ASP A 971 16.60 -46.76 -7.01
N PHE A 972 15.73 -46.03 -7.70
CA PHE A 972 15.21 -44.72 -7.31
C PHE A 972 13.71 -44.78 -6.98
N ALA A 973 13.18 -43.73 -6.34
CA ALA A 973 11.75 -43.59 -6.07
C ALA A 973 10.98 -42.80 -7.16
N ASN A 974 11.65 -42.49 -8.29
CA ASN A 974 11.13 -41.61 -9.36
C ASN A 974 9.75 -42.03 -9.87
N GLU A 975 9.55 -43.31 -10.17
CA GLU A 975 8.28 -43.82 -10.69
C GLU A 975 7.11 -43.53 -9.73
N VAL A 976 7.29 -43.85 -8.43
CA VAL A 976 6.27 -43.65 -7.39
C VAL A 976 6.02 -42.15 -7.16
N PHE A 977 7.07 -41.34 -7.21
CA PHE A 977 7.00 -39.89 -7.06
C PHE A 977 6.27 -39.22 -8.23
N VAL A 978 6.65 -39.54 -9.47
CA VAL A 978 6.00 -39.04 -10.69
C VAL A 978 4.54 -39.46 -10.77
N SER A 979 4.23 -40.71 -10.39
CA SER A 979 2.84 -41.16 -10.26
C SER A 979 2.05 -40.33 -9.24
N SER A 980 2.67 -39.96 -8.11
CA SER A 980 2.04 -39.14 -7.06
C SER A 980 1.82 -37.68 -7.46
N ILE A 981 2.85 -37.01 -8.02
CA ILE A 981 2.72 -35.61 -8.43
C ILE A 981 1.80 -35.43 -9.65
N SER A 982 1.74 -36.39 -10.57
CA SER A 982 0.78 -36.34 -11.70
C SER A 982 -0.66 -36.48 -11.22
N LYS A 983 -0.94 -37.43 -10.30
CA LYS A 983 -2.23 -37.56 -9.61
C LYS A 983 -2.64 -36.28 -8.87
N TRP A 984 -1.68 -35.57 -8.30
CA TRP A 984 -1.94 -34.29 -7.66
C TRP A 984 -2.29 -33.19 -8.68
N VAL A 985 -1.50 -33.00 -9.75
CA VAL A 985 -1.75 -31.97 -10.78
C VAL A 985 -3.08 -32.20 -11.51
N PHE A 986 -3.35 -33.44 -11.90
CA PHE A 986 -4.55 -33.81 -12.65
C PHE A 986 -5.80 -33.99 -11.77
N GLN A 987 -5.75 -33.51 -10.51
CA GLN A 987 -6.88 -33.45 -9.60
C GLN A 987 -7.51 -34.83 -9.30
N GLU A 988 -6.72 -35.91 -9.39
CA GLU A 988 -7.12 -37.26 -8.97
C GLU A 988 -7.09 -37.41 -7.44
N VAL A 989 -6.24 -36.63 -6.75
CA VAL A 989 -5.96 -36.72 -5.31
C VAL A 989 -6.06 -35.34 -4.64
N GLY A 990 -6.57 -35.32 -3.40
CA GLY A 990 -6.60 -34.12 -2.57
C GLY A 990 -7.56 -33.04 -3.08
N VAL A 991 -8.62 -33.42 -3.80
CA VAL A 991 -9.70 -32.51 -4.20
C VAL A 991 -10.81 -32.58 -3.16
N LEU A 992 -11.19 -31.42 -2.65
CA LEU A 992 -12.32 -31.26 -1.72
C LEU A 992 -13.48 -30.56 -2.43
N ARG A 993 -14.71 -30.93 -2.07
CA ARG A 993 -15.92 -30.15 -2.29
C ARG A 993 -16.68 -29.96 -0.98
N MET A 994 -17.56 -28.97 -0.94
CA MET A 994 -18.60 -28.87 0.09
C MET A 994 -19.99 -29.04 -0.51
N SER A 995 -20.96 -29.47 0.31
CA SER A 995 -22.38 -29.57 -0.03
C SER A 995 -23.24 -29.28 1.21
N ASN A 996 -24.56 -29.16 1.04
CA ASN A 996 -25.55 -29.12 2.14
C ASN A 996 -25.29 -28.05 3.22
N VAL A 997 -24.76 -26.88 2.82
CA VAL A 997 -24.60 -25.73 3.72
C VAL A 997 -25.97 -25.27 4.22
N HIS A 998 -26.18 -25.31 5.53
CA HIS A 998 -27.45 -24.99 6.17
C HIS A 998 -27.25 -24.26 7.51
N HIS A 999 -28.18 -23.37 7.87
CA HIS A 999 -28.10 -22.62 9.12
C HIS A 999 -29.49 -22.25 9.67
N GLN A 1000 -29.62 -22.30 10.99
CA GLN A 1000 -30.89 -22.17 11.72
C GLN A 1000 -30.66 -21.68 13.16
N ARG A 1001 -31.74 -21.38 13.90
CA ARG A 1001 -31.65 -21.22 15.36
C ARG A 1001 -31.51 -22.61 16.02
N GLU A 1002 -30.95 -22.65 17.22
CA GLU A 1002 -30.75 -23.90 18.00
C GLU A 1002 -32.07 -24.65 18.29
N ASP A 1003 -33.18 -23.92 18.43
CA ASP A 1003 -34.53 -24.47 18.60
C ASP A 1003 -35.11 -25.14 17.34
N GLY A 1004 -34.34 -25.19 16.24
CA GLY A 1004 -34.77 -25.71 14.95
C GLY A 1004 -35.68 -24.76 14.16
N SER A 1005 -35.97 -23.55 14.67
CA SER A 1005 -36.72 -22.55 13.95
C SER A 1005 -35.88 -21.95 12.81
N LYS A 1006 -36.55 -21.69 11.68
CA LYS A 1006 -35.92 -21.02 10.55
C LYS A 1006 -35.81 -19.52 10.84
N PRO A 1007 -34.74 -18.84 10.39
CA PRO A 1007 -34.58 -17.40 10.56
C PRO A 1007 -35.79 -16.60 10.06
N ASP A 1008 -36.04 -15.47 10.70
CA ASP A 1008 -37.14 -14.57 10.38
C ASP A 1008 -36.93 -14.01 8.95
N ARG A 1009 -37.97 -14.05 8.10
CA ARG A 1009 -37.93 -13.38 6.79
C ARG A 1009 -38.53 -11.98 6.95
N MET A 1010 -37.71 -10.94 6.75
CA MET A 1010 -38.17 -9.54 6.91
C MET A 1010 -39.18 -9.12 5.83
N LEU A 1011 -39.12 -9.73 4.65
CA LEU A 1011 -40.08 -9.53 3.58
C LEU A 1011 -40.88 -10.82 3.37
N LYS A 1012 -42.20 -10.69 3.32
CA LYS A 1012 -43.10 -11.76 2.86
C LYS A 1012 -43.49 -11.45 1.42
N ASN A 1013 -43.39 -12.44 0.53
CA ASN A 1013 -43.90 -12.31 -0.84
C ASN A 1013 -45.38 -11.96 -0.80
N THR A 1014 -45.68 -10.69 -1.06
CA THR A 1014 -47.04 -10.16 -1.07
C THR A 1014 -47.53 -10.21 -2.51
N ALA A 1015 -48.46 -11.12 -2.80
CA ALA A 1015 -48.99 -11.31 -4.14
C ALA A 1015 -49.84 -10.11 -4.56
N ARG A 1016 -49.22 -9.12 -5.23
CA ARG A 1016 -49.96 -8.12 -6.00
C ARG A 1016 -50.51 -8.80 -7.26
N SER A 1017 -51.83 -8.83 -7.37
CA SER A 1017 -52.59 -9.37 -8.51
C SER A 1017 -52.66 -8.42 -9.71
N ASP A 1018 -52.18 -7.19 -9.51
CA ASP A 1018 -52.64 -5.97 -10.16
C ASP A 1018 -51.50 -5.18 -10.82
N GLN A 1019 -50.28 -5.75 -10.87
CA GLN A 1019 -49.14 -5.24 -11.63
C GLN A 1019 -48.57 -6.35 -12.53
N PRO A 1020 -48.24 -6.07 -13.82
CA PRO A 1020 -47.63 -7.05 -14.70
C PRO A 1020 -46.20 -7.36 -14.25
N VAL A 1021 -45.80 -8.64 -14.30
CA VAL A 1021 -44.47 -9.09 -13.88
C VAL A 1021 -43.39 -8.38 -14.69
N THR A 1022 -42.65 -7.49 -14.03
CA THR A 1022 -41.52 -6.74 -14.59
C THR A 1022 -40.35 -7.69 -14.87
N ARG A 1023 -39.66 -7.49 -16.00
CA ARG A 1023 -38.43 -8.27 -16.32
C ARG A 1023 -37.24 -7.93 -15.42
N TYR A 1024 -37.35 -6.85 -14.64
CA TYR A 1024 -36.42 -6.48 -13.59
C TYR A 1024 -37.18 -6.68 -12.27
N PRO A 1025 -36.79 -7.63 -11.40
CA PRO A 1025 -37.50 -7.84 -10.15
C PRO A 1025 -37.31 -6.63 -9.24
N ASP A 1026 -38.42 -6.10 -8.71
CA ASP A 1026 -38.36 -4.96 -7.81
C ASP A 1026 -37.52 -5.28 -6.56
N ALA A 1027 -36.87 -4.26 -6.00
CA ALA A 1027 -35.97 -4.44 -4.85
C ALA A 1027 -36.66 -5.06 -3.61
N GLU A 1028 -37.99 -4.92 -3.51
CA GLU A 1028 -38.84 -5.52 -2.47
C GLU A 1028 -39.14 -7.01 -2.68
N ILE A 1029 -38.91 -7.55 -3.88
CA ILE A 1029 -39.30 -8.92 -4.29
C ILE A 1029 -38.07 -9.86 -4.34
N ALA A 1030 -36.86 -9.31 -4.44
CA ALA A 1030 -35.66 -10.04 -4.84
C ALA A 1030 -34.73 -10.52 -3.70
N ARG A 1031 -35.11 -10.41 -2.42
CA ARG A 1031 -34.24 -10.82 -1.29
C ARG A 1031 -34.96 -11.62 -0.22
N ASP A 1032 -34.65 -12.91 -0.19
CA ASP A 1032 -35.00 -13.83 0.89
C ASP A 1032 -34.06 -13.60 2.10
N SER A 1033 -34.04 -12.35 2.60
CA SER A 1033 -33.15 -11.92 3.68
C SER A 1033 -33.48 -12.64 4.98
N LEU A 1034 -32.65 -13.62 5.31
CA LEU A 1034 -32.72 -14.42 6.53
C LEU A 1034 -32.19 -13.60 7.71
N VAL A 1035 -33.02 -13.43 8.73
CA VAL A 1035 -32.74 -12.54 9.86
C VAL A 1035 -32.76 -13.28 11.19
N TYR A 1036 -31.69 -13.08 11.96
CA TYR A 1036 -31.51 -13.49 13.35
C TYR A 1036 -31.51 -12.26 14.26
N ARG A 1037 -31.63 -12.46 15.57
CA ARG A 1037 -31.47 -11.40 16.56
C ARG A 1037 -30.06 -11.41 17.13
N ILE A 1038 -29.66 -10.27 17.68
CA ILE A 1038 -28.59 -10.22 18.68
C ILE A 1038 -28.84 -11.28 19.77
N CYS A 1039 -27.77 -11.94 20.22
CA CYS A 1039 -27.81 -12.97 21.27
C CYS A 1039 -28.69 -14.22 21.00
N ASP A 1040 -29.24 -14.44 19.79
CA ASP A 1040 -29.84 -15.73 19.38
C ASP A 1040 -28.75 -16.83 19.34
N ASN A 1041 -29.07 -18.06 19.78
CA ASN A 1041 -28.21 -19.23 19.54
C ASN A 1041 -28.39 -19.75 18.12
N LEU A 1042 -27.30 -19.78 17.36
CA LEU A 1042 -27.25 -20.14 15.94
C LEU A 1042 -26.53 -21.47 15.74
N THR A 1043 -27.12 -22.37 14.96
CA THR A 1043 -26.49 -23.60 14.49
C THR A 1043 -26.18 -23.47 13.00
N TYR A 1044 -24.94 -23.78 12.61
CA TYR A 1044 -24.45 -23.77 11.23
C TYR A 1044 -23.82 -25.12 10.90
N SER A 1045 -24.12 -25.68 9.73
CA SER A 1045 -23.61 -26.98 9.30
C SER A 1045 -23.38 -27.07 7.79
N LEU A 1046 -22.56 -28.05 7.38
CA LEU A 1046 -22.23 -28.37 5.99
C LEU A 1046 -21.64 -29.79 5.88
N ASP A 1047 -21.62 -30.35 4.68
CA ASP A 1047 -20.92 -31.60 4.38
C ASP A 1047 -19.62 -31.32 3.61
N ILE A 1048 -18.50 -31.97 3.96
CA ILE A 1048 -17.26 -31.97 3.17
C ILE A 1048 -16.99 -33.37 2.62
N HIS A 1049 -16.68 -33.44 1.32
CA HIS A 1049 -16.25 -34.68 0.67
C HIS A 1049 -14.90 -34.49 -0.02
N GLU A 1050 -14.06 -35.52 0.05
CA GLU A 1050 -12.82 -35.65 -0.70
C GLU A 1050 -13.03 -36.60 -1.89
N TYR A 1051 -12.48 -36.25 -3.05
CA TYR A 1051 -12.44 -37.14 -4.21
C TYR A 1051 -11.30 -38.15 -4.05
N ARG A 1052 -11.62 -39.45 -4.05
CA ARG A 1052 -10.65 -40.56 -4.02
C ARG A 1052 -11.12 -41.70 -4.90
N ASN A 1053 -10.27 -42.12 -5.84
CA ASN A 1053 -10.48 -43.27 -6.73
C ASN A 1053 -11.80 -43.21 -7.53
N GLY A 1054 -12.15 -42.03 -8.07
CA GLY A 1054 -13.37 -41.83 -8.86
C GLY A 1054 -14.64 -41.55 -8.03
N GLU A 1055 -14.58 -41.68 -6.70
CA GLU A 1055 -15.72 -41.53 -5.81
C GLU A 1055 -15.55 -40.33 -4.85
N TRP A 1056 -16.66 -39.69 -4.49
CA TRP A 1056 -16.70 -38.66 -3.45
C TRP A 1056 -16.95 -39.31 -2.09
N LYS A 1057 -15.94 -39.29 -1.21
CA LYS A 1057 -15.98 -39.93 0.11
C LYS A 1057 -15.99 -38.86 1.21
N PRO A 1058 -16.59 -39.13 2.38
CA PRO A 1058 -16.51 -38.23 3.54
C PRO A 1058 -15.09 -37.75 3.83
N PHE A 1059 -14.91 -36.43 3.97
CA PHE A 1059 -13.68 -35.87 4.51
C PHE A 1059 -13.78 -35.81 6.04
N MET A 1060 -12.66 -36.02 6.74
CA MET A 1060 -12.57 -35.96 8.19
C MET A 1060 -11.29 -35.23 8.59
N ALA A 1061 -11.43 -34.18 9.38
CA ALA A 1061 -10.35 -33.34 9.89
C ALA A 1061 -10.87 -32.51 11.06
N ASP A 1062 -10.12 -32.48 12.16
CA ASP A 1062 -10.52 -31.85 13.42
C ASP A 1062 -10.20 -30.33 13.47
N ASP A 1063 -9.80 -29.73 12.34
CA ASP A 1063 -9.26 -28.37 12.26
C ASP A 1063 -10.03 -27.44 11.28
N VAL A 1064 -11.24 -27.85 10.89
CA VAL A 1064 -12.18 -27.02 10.11
C VAL A 1064 -12.79 -25.96 11.02
N GLN A 1065 -12.68 -24.69 10.62
CA GLN A 1065 -13.16 -23.54 11.41
C GLN A 1065 -14.27 -22.77 10.71
N LEU A 1066 -15.27 -22.37 11.49
CA LEU A 1066 -16.27 -21.39 11.12
C LEU A 1066 -15.89 -20.02 11.70
N GLU A 1067 -16.03 -18.99 10.88
CA GLU A 1067 -15.98 -17.59 11.30
C GLU A 1067 -17.36 -16.95 11.13
N PHE A 1068 -17.77 -16.12 12.08
CA PHE A 1068 -18.93 -15.23 11.97
C PHE A 1068 -18.43 -13.80 11.90
N VAL A 1069 -18.54 -13.20 10.71
CA VAL A 1069 -17.75 -12.03 10.30
C VAL A 1069 -18.67 -10.87 9.93
N MET A 1070 -18.41 -9.66 10.44
CA MET A 1070 -19.05 -8.44 9.90
C MET A 1070 -18.11 -7.81 8.87
N LEU A 1071 -17.26 -6.88 9.31
CA LEU A 1071 -15.93 -6.68 8.71
C LEU A 1071 -14.96 -7.79 9.18
N ASP A 1072 -15.16 -8.20 10.44
CA ASP A 1072 -14.18 -8.86 11.29
C ASP A 1072 -14.79 -10.08 12.00
N PRO A 1073 -14.01 -11.13 12.31
CA PRO A 1073 -14.52 -12.37 12.91
C PRO A 1073 -14.85 -12.18 14.39
N TYR A 1074 -16.11 -11.81 14.69
CA TYR A 1074 -16.67 -11.72 16.04
C TYR A 1074 -16.65 -13.08 16.76
N VAL A 1075 -16.88 -14.15 15.99
CA VAL A 1075 -16.73 -15.53 16.46
C VAL A 1075 -15.82 -16.27 15.49
N ARG A 1076 -14.82 -16.97 16.01
CA ARG A 1076 -14.05 -18.00 15.28
C ARG A 1076 -14.02 -19.24 16.17
N ARG A 1077 -14.51 -20.38 15.66
CA ARG A 1077 -14.53 -21.65 16.40
C ARG A 1077 -14.36 -22.84 15.45
N THR A 1078 -13.70 -23.89 15.95
CA THR A 1078 -13.60 -25.18 15.26
C THR A 1078 -14.96 -25.88 15.26
N MET A 1079 -15.35 -26.45 14.11
CA MET A 1079 -16.58 -27.23 13.96
C MET A 1079 -16.38 -28.67 14.43
N THR A 1080 -17.41 -29.29 15.01
CA THR A 1080 -17.41 -30.73 15.31
C THR A 1080 -17.89 -31.52 14.10
N HIS A 1081 -17.43 -32.77 13.94
CA HIS A 1081 -17.84 -33.64 12.82
C HIS A 1081 -18.35 -35.00 13.29
N ASP A 1082 -19.29 -35.57 12.52
CA ASP A 1082 -19.97 -36.83 12.86
C ASP A 1082 -19.23 -38.10 12.41
N LYS A 1083 -18.00 -37.95 11.88
CA LYS A 1083 -17.19 -38.98 11.20
C LYS A 1083 -17.82 -39.55 9.91
N LYS A 1084 -18.88 -38.93 9.38
CA LYS A 1084 -19.45 -39.20 8.04
C LYS A 1084 -19.34 -38.01 7.10
N GLY A 1085 -18.53 -37.01 7.49
CA GLY A 1085 -18.26 -35.80 6.70
C GLY A 1085 -19.24 -34.66 6.93
N HIS A 1086 -20.22 -34.83 7.83
CA HIS A 1086 -21.06 -33.73 8.28
C HIS A 1086 -20.34 -32.94 9.38
N TYR A 1087 -20.21 -31.63 9.17
CA TYR A 1087 -19.64 -30.68 10.10
C TYR A 1087 -20.74 -29.77 10.64
N SER A 1088 -20.78 -29.57 11.96
CA SER A 1088 -21.73 -28.66 12.59
C SER A 1088 -21.12 -27.88 13.75
N ILE A 1089 -21.76 -26.77 14.12
CA ILE A 1089 -21.43 -26.00 15.31
C ILE A 1089 -22.63 -25.16 15.76
N THR A 1090 -22.83 -25.03 17.08
CA THR A 1090 -23.74 -24.06 17.68
C THR A 1090 -22.95 -22.99 18.45
N PHE A 1091 -23.33 -21.72 18.29
CA PHE A 1091 -22.76 -20.58 19.03
C PHE A 1091 -23.78 -19.43 19.14
N GLN A 1092 -23.58 -18.55 20.11
CA GLN A 1092 -24.44 -17.38 20.31
C GLN A 1092 -24.04 -16.22 19.39
N ALA A 1093 -25.01 -15.58 18.75
CA ALA A 1093 -24.79 -14.35 17.97
C ALA A 1093 -24.31 -13.20 18.86
N PRO A 1094 -23.42 -12.31 18.37
CA PRO A 1094 -22.97 -11.16 19.14
C PRO A 1094 -24.09 -10.14 19.39
N ASP A 1095 -23.88 -9.29 20.41
CA ASP A 1095 -24.76 -8.16 20.74
C ASP A 1095 -24.67 -7.00 19.71
N GLN A 1096 -23.63 -7.01 18.87
CA GLN A 1096 -23.53 -6.11 17.74
C GLN A 1096 -24.51 -6.52 16.63
N TYR A 1097 -25.54 -5.71 16.39
CA TYR A 1097 -26.40 -5.84 15.22
C TYR A 1097 -25.71 -5.35 13.93
N GLY A 1098 -26.10 -5.90 12.79
CA GLY A 1098 -25.49 -5.60 11.49
C GLY A 1098 -25.73 -6.68 10.43
N ILE A 1099 -25.01 -6.59 9.32
CA ILE A 1099 -24.93 -7.65 8.31
C ILE A 1099 -23.72 -8.52 8.65
N PHE A 1100 -23.92 -9.83 8.77
CA PHE A 1100 -22.88 -10.80 9.06
C PHE A 1100 -22.74 -11.83 7.94
N LEU A 1101 -21.59 -12.47 7.92
CA LEU A 1101 -21.18 -13.52 7.00
C LEU A 1101 -20.76 -14.73 7.83
N PHE A 1102 -21.46 -15.85 7.68
CA PHE A 1102 -20.85 -17.15 7.99
C PHE A 1102 -19.76 -17.39 6.96
N ARG A 1103 -18.50 -17.51 7.37
CA ARG A 1103 -17.34 -17.74 6.49
C ARG A 1103 -16.61 -19.01 6.89
N VAL A 1104 -16.48 -19.94 5.95
CA VAL A 1104 -15.66 -21.14 6.09
C VAL A 1104 -14.57 -21.07 5.03
N MET A 1105 -13.30 -21.06 5.48
CA MET A 1105 -12.13 -21.05 4.62
C MET A 1105 -11.19 -22.17 5.04
N TYR A 1106 -11.19 -23.28 4.30
CA TYR A 1106 -10.29 -24.40 4.54
C TYR A 1106 -9.18 -24.44 3.48
N ARG A 1107 -7.95 -24.12 3.91
CA ARG A 1107 -6.76 -24.09 3.08
C ARG A 1107 -5.64 -24.89 3.77
N ARG A 1108 -5.17 -25.96 3.13
CA ARG A 1108 -4.11 -26.85 3.62
C ARG A 1108 -3.22 -27.27 2.44
N LEU A 1109 -1.94 -27.53 2.69
CA LEU A 1109 -0.97 -27.79 1.63
C LEU A 1109 -1.27 -29.12 0.92
N GLY A 1110 -1.52 -29.05 -0.39
CA GLY A 1110 -1.90 -30.21 -1.21
C GLY A 1110 -3.41 -30.48 -1.33
N LEU A 1111 -4.26 -29.77 -0.58
CA LEU A 1111 -5.72 -29.89 -0.66
C LEU A 1111 -6.35 -28.72 -1.43
N SER A 1112 -7.41 -28.98 -2.22
CA SER A 1112 -8.20 -27.91 -2.83
C SER A 1112 -8.73 -26.95 -1.76
N THR A 1113 -8.55 -25.65 -1.99
CA THR A 1113 -9.00 -24.60 -1.09
C THR A 1113 -10.53 -24.50 -1.14
N LEU A 1114 -11.18 -24.75 -0.01
CA LEU A 1114 -12.61 -24.52 0.16
C LEU A 1114 -12.82 -23.09 0.68
N TYR A 1115 -13.74 -22.37 0.05
CA TYR A 1115 -14.19 -21.06 0.48
C TYR A 1115 -15.71 -20.96 0.31
N SER A 1116 -16.41 -20.57 1.38
CA SER A 1116 -17.84 -20.24 1.33
C SER A 1116 -18.16 -19.10 2.28
N THR A 1117 -19.07 -18.25 1.82
CA THR A 1117 -19.61 -17.11 2.56
C THR A 1117 -21.11 -17.08 2.42
N THR A 1118 -21.84 -17.14 3.54
CA THR A 1118 -23.31 -17.04 3.57
C THR A 1118 -23.72 -15.81 4.35
N GLN A 1119 -24.37 -14.85 3.68
CA GLN A 1119 -24.77 -13.56 4.26
C GLN A 1119 -26.09 -13.68 5.02
N VAL A 1120 -26.11 -13.18 6.25
CA VAL A 1120 -27.29 -13.11 7.13
C VAL A 1120 -27.38 -11.75 7.80
N SER A 1121 -28.58 -11.36 8.23
CA SER A 1121 -28.77 -10.11 8.98
C SER A 1121 -29.00 -10.40 10.46
N VAL A 1122 -28.31 -9.69 11.34
CA VAL A 1122 -28.50 -9.74 12.79
C VAL A 1122 -29.17 -8.42 13.20
N ARG A 1123 -30.44 -8.47 13.62
CA ARG A 1123 -31.22 -7.29 14.04
C ARG A 1123 -31.16 -7.10 15.57
N PRO A 1124 -31.31 -5.87 16.07
CA PRO A 1124 -31.55 -5.65 17.50
C PRO A 1124 -32.92 -6.20 17.94
N PHE A 1125 -33.17 -6.20 19.25
CA PHE A 1125 -34.52 -6.39 19.80
C PHE A 1125 -35.50 -5.34 19.27
N LYS A 1126 -36.74 -5.76 19.02
CA LYS A 1126 -37.85 -4.85 18.77
C LYS A 1126 -38.41 -4.31 20.08
N HIS A 1127 -39.19 -3.23 19.99
CA HIS A 1127 -39.91 -2.61 21.12
C HIS A 1127 -40.83 -3.57 21.92
N ASP A 1128 -41.29 -4.66 21.30
CA ASP A 1128 -42.09 -5.74 21.90
C ASP A 1128 -41.27 -6.89 22.51
N GLU A 1129 -39.97 -6.99 22.20
CA GLU A 1129 -39.07 -8.04 22.68
C GLU A 1129 -38.24 -7.65 23.92
N TYR A 1130 -38.23 -6.37 24.32
CA TYR A 1130 -37.60 -5.93 25.57
C TYR A 1130 -38.35 -6.45 26.81
N GLU A 1131 -37.61 -6.74 27.87
CA GLU A 1131 -38.18 -7.12 29.17
C GLU A 1131 -39.14 -6.05 29.73
N ARG A 1132 -40.24 -6.50 30.32
CA ARG A 1132 -41.29 -5.65 30.91
C ARG A 1132 -41.59 -6.12 32.32
N PHE A 1133 -42.02 -5.20 33.17
CA PHE A 1133 -42.26 -5.42 34.60
C PHE A 1133 -40.98 -5.84 35.36
N ILE A 1134 -39.85 -5.16 35.09
CA ILE A 1134 -38.58 -5.44 35.76
C ILE A 1134 -38.69 -5.13 37.27
N PRO A 1135 -38.22 -6.03 38.18
CA PRO A 1135 -38.40 -5.85 39.63
C PRO A 1135 -37.78 -4.56 40.19
N THR A 1136 -36.67 -4.11 39.61
CA THR A 1136 -35.99 -2.86 39.98
C THR A 1136 -36.82 -1.60 39.70
N ALA A 1137 -37.82 -1.68 38.80
CA ALA A 1137 -38.70 -0.56 38.48
C ALA A 1137 -40.03 -0.59 39.25
N PHE A 1138 -40.27 -1.60 40.11
CA PHE A 1138 -41.48 -1.68 40.94
C PHE A 1138 -41.75 -0.39 41.77
N PRO A 1139 -40.75 0.33 42.33
CA PRO A 1139 -40.99 1.61 42.98
C PRO A 1139 -41.61 2.67 42.06
N TYR A 1140 -41.21 2.73 40.78
CA TYR A 1140 -41.77 3.70 39.83
C TYR A 1140 -43.19 3.30 39.39
N TYR A 1141 -43.44 2.01 39.16
CA TYR A 1141 -44.78 1.51 38.85
C TYR A 1141 -45.75 1.77 40.02
N LEU A 1142 -45.32 1.46 41.25
CA LEU A 1142 -46.09 1.73 42.47
C LEU A 1142 -46.30 3.23 42.70
N SER A 1143 -45.29 4.07 42.44
CA SER A 1143 -45.42 5.54 42.51
C SER A 1143 -46.47 6.06 41.54
N ALA A 1144 -46.49 5.60 40.29
CA ALA A 1144 -47.50 6.00 39.30
C ALA A 1144 -48.93 5.61 39.76
N PHE A 1145 -49.14 4.37 40.23
CA PHE A 1145 -50.43 3.96 40.76
C PHE A 1145 -50.82 4.71 42.05
N SER A 1146 -49.84 5.02 42.91
CA SER A 1146 -50.03 5.83 44.12
C SER A 1146 -50.46 7.27 43.79
N MET A 1147 -49.83 7.90 42.79
CA MET A 1147 -50.25 9.21 42.28
C MET A 1147 -51.66 9.18 41.71
N MET A 1148 -52.02 8.15 40.91
CA MET A 1148 -53.37 7.99 40.38
C MET A 1148 -54.42 7.84 41.49
N ALA A 1149 -54.13 7.05 42.53
CA ALA A 1149 -55.00 6.89 43.70
C ALA A 1149 -55.07 8.19 44.53
N GLY A 1150 -53.95 8.88 44.72
CA GLY A 1150 -53.88 10.15 45.46
C GLY A 1150 -54.67 11.26 44.78
N VAL A 1151 -54.57 11.41 43.45
CA VAL A 1151 -55.38 12.38 42.69
C VAL A 1151 -56.86 12.04 42.75
N LEU A 1152 -57.23 10.74 42.67
CA LEU A 1152 -58.62 10.30 42.80
C LEU A 1152 -59.19 10.64 44.20
N LEU A 1153 -58.45 10.31 45.26
CA LEU A 1153 -58.83 10.63 46.64
C LEU A 1153 -58.90 12.14 46.90
N LEU A 1154 -57.95 12.91 46.39
CA LEU A 1154 -57.94 14.37 46.49
C LEU A 1154 -59.14 14.99 45.76
N THR A 1155 -59.48 14.48 44.56
CA THR A 1155 -60.64 14.97 43.79
C THR A 1155 -61.95 14.67 44.51
N VAL A 1156 -62.10 13.47 45.08
CA VAL A 1156 -63.26 13.11 45.89
C VAL A 1156 -63.34 13.98 47.15
N PHE A 1157 -62.24 14.16 47.88
CA PHE A 1157 -62.22 15.01 49.08
C PHE A 1157 -62.57 16.46 48.74
N PHE A 1158 -61.94 17.04 47.71
CA PHE A 1158 -62.13 18.44 47.29
C PHE A 1158 -63.56 18.73 46.81
N LEU A 1159 -64.20 17.79 46.09
CA LEU A 1159 -65.57 17.96 45.60
C LEU A 1159 -66.65 17.77 46.69
N PHE A 1160 -66.34 17.07 47.77
CA PHE A 1160 -67.29 16.76 48.86
C PHE A 1160 -66.87 17.34 50.22
N HIS A 1161 -66.02 18.37 50.24
CA HIS A 1161 -65.63 19.08 51.46
C HIS A 1161 -66.68 20.15 51.82
N GLU A 1162 -67.40 19.98 52.92
CA GLU A 1162 -68.15 21.09 53.54
C GLU A 1162 -67.19 21.99 54.32
N GLU A 1163 -67.09 23.26 53.90
CA GLU A 1163 -66.42 24.30 54.68
C GLU A 1163 -67.18 24.54 55.99
N LYS A 1164 -66.44 24.59 57.11
CA LYS A 1164 -67.00 25.04 58.39
C LYS A 1164 -67.25 26.54 58.34
N LYS A 1165 -68.53 26.92 58.40
CA LYS A 1165 -69.02 28.28 58.67
C LYS A 1165 -68.74 28.71 60.11
#